data_AF-A0A2T5BNI5-F1
#
_entry.id   AF-A0A2T5BNI5-F1
#
_cell.length_a   1.000
_cell.length_b   1.000
_cell.length_c   1.000
_cell.angle_alpha   90.00
_cell.angle_beta   90.00
_cell.angle_gamma   90.00
#
_symmetry.space_group_name_H-M   'P 1'
#
loop_
_entity.id
_entity.type
_entity.pdbx_description
1 polymer ?
#
loop_
_entity_poly.entity_id
_entity_poly.type
_entity_poly.pdbx_seq_one_letter_code
_entity_poly.pdbx_strand_id
1 'polypeptide(L)'
;MMTDASGHSLQRRLLVSMAAGFAVFLVLMSILLWTYSRAAADRTHDLPLAGAALAILERISVGPDGATVDLPNSAMDILSLNPVDRVQYRVFVPGQREITGTADLPVPADATPSASPVFYDADYQGAAFRFVLQGRPFISPDGRQWVAVQVGQTVESRTTQQLFFFAAGLAGLAVLSLIGLGFVWVAIRTSLSPLRQIAHDLAQREPADLALVEGSPPREVRNLFDAINGFITRLRRSRALTETFIADVAHQTRTSLSALQGHLSLAADAEDPGQMRSRLVKAERQAAHTVRLTNQLLANAMVIHRSDRTSLRPLALKPLVRDTLAESLRESRMRDISLSFVGDEIGAGEDIIEGDTLSIREALRNLIENAVRHGPPDNTITITLNGTEQSVRLSVEDAGPGIADADLPKATERFTSLSDKTKGSGLGLSIVKAVAQGHSADMRLGRSSLGGLEVTLIFRRIVPILLLVSGAVFAGDTGAAQTLVIHSATDTPAMQPLIDAFEVRNPGVDVAYVEFQTVALHQSMLRPETIGKPDLVISSAMDLQVNLVNRGLARRIRLAPGIAPPPWASWRSELFGFTFEPAIVVYDKRAISKRELPTSHRDLATFVRENEERFRGRIGSYNIRDSGVGYLYATQDSLQGPQALRLFEILGRTGMKTYCCTSDMVAATARGELAFAFNIIGTYAASLAETSPHLGLHFFEDYNLVMSRTAFVPKDAKNPDLAAAFIGFLLSEDGQRIILKDTPLLPLTPAPEPTSSFERQIRDQRGAFLPIRLTPGLLTYLDDLKRREFLSAWETSLRRDRRSSSSLLEPSAR
;
A
#
# COMPACT_ATOMS: atom_id res chain seq x y z
N MET A 1 21.25 7.34 -40.79
CA MET A 1 20.47 6.53 -39.83
C MET A 1 21.50 5.70 -39.05
N MET A 2 22.03 6.28 -37.97
CA MET A 2 23.05 5.64 -37.13
C MET A 2 22.33 4.81 -36.06
N THR A 3 22.65 3.52 -36.00
CA THR A 3 22.18 2.60 -34.97
C THR A 3 22.76 3.02 -33.63
N ASP A 4 21.86 3.34 -32.70
CA ASP A 4 22.10 3.64 -31.31
C ASP A 4 22.73 2.40 -30.66
N ALA A 5 24.06 2.38 -30.56
CA ALA A 5 24.76 1.33 -29.84
C ALA A 5 24.32 1.40 -28.39
N SER A 6 23.86 0.28 -27.83
CA SER A 6 23.47 0.10 -26.43
C SER A 6 24.69 0.20 -25.49
N GLY A 7 25.38 1.33 -25.51
CA GLY A 7 26.43 1.69 -24.59
C GLY A 7 25.82 2.11 -23.26
N HIS A 8 26.31 1.54 -22.17
CA HIS A 8 25.81 1.86 -20.83
C HIS A 8 26.03 3.35 -20.51
N SER A 9 24.95 4.07 -20.23
CA SER A 9 25.02 5.47 -19.81
C SER A 9 25.68 5.57 -18.43
N LEU A 10 26.86 6.22 -18.36
CA LEU A 10 27.55 6.52 -17.10
C LEU A 10 26.63 7.27 -16.11
N GLN A 11 25.74 8.12 -16.63
CA GLN A 11 24.73 8.81 -15.83
C GLN A 11 23.76 7.83 -15.17
N ARG A 12 23.24 6.87 -15.95
CA ARG A 12 22.34 5.84 -15.43
C ARG A 12 23.04 5.00 -14.36
N ARG A 13 24.32 4.64 -14.57
CA ARG A 13 25.10 3.86 -13.60
C ARG A 13 25.31 4.63 -12.29
N LEU A 14 25.73 5.90 -12.35
CA LEU A 14 25.94 6.74 -11.17
C LEU A 14 24.63 7.03 -10.42
N LEU A 15 23.54 7.28 -11.16
CA LEU A 15 22.21 7.46 -10.57
C LEU A 15 21.72 6.19 -9.89
N VAL A 16 21.90 5.02 -10.51
CA VAL A 16 21.53 3.72 -9.91
C VAL A 16 22.37 3.44 -8.66
N SER A 17 23.69 3.69 -8.68
CA SER A 17 24.52 3.49 -7.48
C SER A 17 24.15 4.45 -6.36
N MET A 18 23.84 5.71 -6.66
CA MET A 18 23.42 6.67 -5.64
C MET A 18 22.02 6.33 -5.10
N ALA A 19 21.09 5.95 -5.98
CA ALA A 19 19.77 5.47 -5.60
C ALA A 19 19.85 4.23 -4.70
N ALA A 20 20.78 3.29 -4.97
CA ALA A 20 21.05 2.15 -4.10
C ALA A 20 21.59 2.61 -2.73
N GLY A 21 22.48 3.60 -2.68
CA GLY A 21 22.95 4.20 -1.42
C GLY A 21 21.82 4.84 -0.61
N PHE A 22 20.95 5.62 -1.25
CA PHE A 22 19.74 6.18 -0.63
C PHE A 22 18.78 5.08 -0.16
N ALA A 23 18.63 3.99 -0.91
CA ALA A 23 17.80 2.86 -0.50
C ALA A 23 18.36 2.19 0.77
N VAL A 24 19.66 1.96 0.86
CA VAL A 24 20.31 1.42 2.07
C VAL A 24 20.12 2.37 3.27
N PHE A 25 20.30 3.67 3.05
CA PHE A 25 20.04 4.68 4.08
C PHE A 25 18.58 4.66 4.57
N LEU A 26 17.62 4.58 3.64
CA LEU A 26 16.20 4.47 3.96
C LEU A 26 15.87 3.21 4.76
N VAL A 27 16.49 2.07 4.45
CA VAL A 27 16.32 0.83 5.23
C VAL A 27 16.84 1.00 6.65
N LEU A 28 18.04 1.55 6.82
CA LEU A 28 18.62 1.80 8.15
C LEU A 28 17.76 2.78 8.97
N MET A 29 17.33 3.88 8.35
CA MET A 29 16.45 4.86 9.00
C MET A 29 15.06 4.29 9.29
N SER A 30 14.54 3.40 8.45
CA SER A 30 13.28 2.71 8.69
C SER A 30 13.35 1.82 9.94
N ILE A 31 14.44 1.07 10.14
CA ILE A 31 14.66 0.28 11.35
C ILE A 31 14.72 1.17 12.59
N LEU A 32 15.48 2.26 12.54
CA LEU A 32 15.57 3.22 13.66
C LEU A 32 14.21 3.84 13.97
N LEU A 33 13.49 4.31 12.94
CA LEU A 33 12.16 4.89 13.07
C LEU A 33 11.16 3.91 13.68
N TRP A 34 11.19 2.64 13.26
CA TRP A 34 10.36 1.58 13.83
C TRP A 34 10.60 1.42 15.33
N THR A 35 11.86 1.35 15.76
CA THR A 35 12.20 1.23 17.19
C THR A 35 11.78 2.46 18.01
N TYR A 36 11.97 3.66 17.46
CA TYR A 36 11.56 4.91 18.10
C TYR A 36 10.03 5.02 18.21
N SER A 37 9.31 4.76 17.12
CA SER A 37 7.84 4.79 17.09
C SER A 37 7.23 3.80 18.08
N ARG A 38 7.82 2.60 18.22
CA ARG A 38 7.40 1.61 19.22
C ARG A 38 7.63 2.13 20.65
N ALA A 39 8.84 2.60 20.97
CA ALA A 39 9.16 3.10 22.31
C ALA A 39 8.32 4.33 22.71
N ALA A 40 8.03 5.21 21.74
CA ALA A 40 7.15 6.36 21.94
C ALA A 40 5.70 5.95 22.21
N ALA A 41 5.18 4.97 21.46
CA ALA A 41 3.85 4.43 21.67
C ALA A 41 3.73 3.75 23.04
N ASP A 42 4.73 2.96 23.44
CA ASP A 42 4.77 2.24 24.73
C ASP A 42 4.69 3.22 25.91
N ARG A 43 5.55 4.25 25.95
CA ARG A 43 5.52 5.26 27.02
C ARG A 43 4.18 5.98 27.13
N THR A 44 3.54 6.29 26.01
CA THR A 44 2.28 7.04 25.98
C THR A 44 1.12 6.22 26.56
N HIS A 45 1.14 4.89 26.39
CA HIS A 45 0.05 4.00 26.87
C HIS A 45 0.34 3.39 28.25
N ASP A 46 1.61 3.24 28.63
CA ASP A 46 2.00 2.70 29.93
C ASP A 46 1.71 3.68 31.09
N LEU A 47 1.79 5.00 30.85
CA LEU A 47 1.53 6.02 31.89
C LEU A 47 0.07 6.03 32.42
N PRO A 48 -0.98 6.06 31.58
CA PRO A 48 -2.37 5.95 32.06
C PRO A 48 -2.65 4.62 32.78
N LEU A 49 -2.08 3.52 32.31
CA LEU A 49 -2.22 2.21 32.96
C LEU A 49 -1.66 2.24 34.39
N ALA A 50 -0.43 2.73 34.56
CA ALA A 50 0.18 2.87 35.89
C ALA A 50 -0.58 3.86 36.78
N GLY A 51 -1.06 4.99 36.21
CA GLY A 51 -1.87 5.97 36.94
C GLY A 51 -3.18 5.38 37.46
N ALA A 52 -3.88 4.61 36.62
CA ALA A 52 -5.10 3.91 37.02
C ALA A 52 -4.82 2.83 38.07
N ALA A 53 -3.77 2.02 37.90
CA ALA A 53 -3.37 1.02 38.88
C ALA A 53 -3.04 1.63 40.24
N LEU A 54 -2.30 2.75 40.25
CA LEU A 54 -1.98 3.50 41.46
C LEU A 54 -3.23 4.08 42.14
N ALA A 55 -4.15 4.68 41.37
CA ALA A 55 -5.40 5.21 41.90
C ALA A 55 -6.24 4.12 42.60
N ILE A 56 -6.29 2.91 42.04
CA ILE A 56 -6.95 1.76 42.67
C ILE A 56 -6.19 1.34 43.93
N LEU A 57 -4.86 1.21 43.86
CA LEU A 57 -4.00 0.83 45.00
C LEU A 57 -4.17 1.78 46.20
N GLU A 58 -4.28 3.09 45.97
CA GLU A 58 -4.44 4.09 47.03
C GLU A 58 -5.77 3.97 47.78
N ARG A 59 -6.81 3.40 47.15
CA ARG A 59 -8.14 3.18 47.74
C ARG A 59 -8.32 1.82 48.40
N ILE A 60 -7.27 1.01 48.47
CA ILE A 60 -7.30 -0.25 49.19
C ILE A 60 -7.24 0.04 50.68
N SER A 61 -8.17 -0.50 51.45
CA SER A 61 -8.14 -0.48 52.91
C SER A 61 -8.10 -1.90 53.45
N VAL A 62 -7.61 -2.06 54.68
CA VAL A 62 -7.48 -3.38 55.32
C VAL A 62 -8.41 -3.38 56.53
N GLY A 63 -9.43 -4.22 56.47
CA GLY A 63 -10.38 -4.43 57.54
C GLY A 63 -10.12 -5.74 58.31
N PRO A 64 -10.96 -6.05 59.30
CA PRO A 64 -10.91 -7.31 60.04
C PRO A 64 -11.09 -8.55 59.15
N ASP A 65 -11.86 -8.40 58.07
CA ASP A 65 -12.19 -9.47 57.12
C ASP A 65 -11.20 -9.57 55.95
N GLY A 66 -10.09 -8.82 55.99
CA GLY A 66 -9.05 -8.78 54.95
C GLY A 66 -8.99 -7.46 54.18
N ALA A 67 -8.27 -7.47 53.06
CA ALA A 67 -8.14 -6.31 52.19
C ALA A 67 -9.42 -6.07 51.37
N THR A 68 -9.90 -4.83 51.36
CA THR A 68 -11.04 -4.36 50.57
C THR A 68 -10.63 -3.15 49.73
N VAL A 69 -11.38 -2.83 48.68
CA VAL A 69 -11.08 -1.71 47.78
C VAL A 69 -12.34 -0.94 47.43
N ASP A 70 -12.31 0.38 47.62
CA ASP A 70 -13.32 1.27 47.04
C ASP A 70 -12.84 1.72 45.65
N LEU A 71 -13.28 1.02 44.61
CA LEU A 71 -12.84 1.28 43.24
C LEU A 71 -13.16 2.73 42.84
N PRO A 72 -12.16 3.60 42.64
CA PRO A 72 -12.43 5.01 42.38
C PRO A 72 -12.80 5.23 40.90
N ASN A 73 -13.80 6.07 40.65
CA ASN A 73 -14.16 6.45 39.27
C ASN A 73 -13.00 7.10 38.52
N SER A 74 -12.12 7.82 39.25
CA SER A 74 -10.93 8.44 38.67
C SER A 74 -9.99 7.44 37.99
N ALA A 75 -9.91 6.19 38.48
CA ALA A 75 -9.14 5.15 37.80
C ALA A 75 -9.74 4.83 36.43
N MET A 76 -11.07 4.68 36.34
CA MET A 76 -11.77 4.43 35.08
C MET A 76 -11.75 5.65 34.15
N ASP A 77 -11.76 6.87 34.68
CA ASP A 77 -11.61 8.10 33.89
C ASP A 77 -10.22 8.20 33.26
N ILE A 78 -9.16 7.83 33.99
CA ILE A 78 -7.79 7.73 33.44
C ILE A 78 -7.75 6.71 32.29
N LEU A 79 -8.40 5.55 32.46
CA LEU A 79 -8.49 4.55 31.40
C LEU A 79 -9.35 5.01 30.22
N SER A 80 -10.29 5.93 30.44
CA SER A 80 -11.13 6.53 29.40
C SER A 80 -10.37 7.52 28.49
N LEU A 81 -9.14 7.93 28.86
CA LEU A 81 -8.28 8.78 28.02
C LEU A 81 -7.90 8.08 26.70
N ASN A 82 -7.93 6.75 26.66
CA ASN A 82 -7.80 5.95 25.45
C ASN A 82 -9.18 5.45 25.03
N PRO A 83 -9.94 6.22 24.23
CA PRO A 83 -11.37 5.97 24.01
C PRO A 83 -11.64 4.73 23.17
N VAL A 84 -10.63 4.10 22.56
CA VAL A 84 -10.75 2.99 21.60
C VAL A 84 -10.55 1.61 22.26
N ASP A 85 -9.82 1.55 23.37
CA ASP A 85 -9.34 0.29 23.92
C ASP A 85 -10.31 -0.32 24.94
N ARG A 86 -10.34 -1.67 25.01
CA ARG A 86 -11.05 -2.41 26.08
C ARG A 86 -10.22 -2.34 27.33
N VAL A 87 -10.88 -2.21 28.47
CA VAL A 87 -10.22 -2.17 29.77
C VAL A 87 -10.53 -3.42 30.56
N GLN A 88 -9.52 -3.97 31.23
CA GLN A 88 -9.69 -5.06 32.17
C GLN A 88 -8.91 -4.73 33.44
N TYR A 89 -9.42 -5.11 34.60
CA TYR A 89 -8.68 -4.96 35.83
C TYR A 89 -8.95 -6.12 36.78
N ARG A 90 -8.03 -6.31 37.71
CA ARG A 90 -8.13 -7.29 38.79
C ARG A 90 -7.42 -6.73 40.01
N VAL A 91 -8.06 -6.85 41.17
CA VAL A 91 -7.47 -6.54 42.47
C VAL A 91 -7.41 -7.82 43.27
N PHE A 92 -6.22 -8.21 43.72
CA PHE A 92 -6.02 -9.51 44.36
C PHE A 92 -4.87 -9.49 45.37
N VAL A 93 -4.92 -10.43 46.32
CA VAL A 93 -3.81 -10.74 47.21
C VAL A 93 -3.10 -11.98 46.65
N PRO A 94 -1.78 -11.94 46.38
CA PRO A 94 -1.06 -13.09 45.83
C PRO A 94 -1.20 -14.33 46.71
N GLY A 95 -1.55 -15.47 46.10
CA GLY A 95 -1.80 -16.72 46.82
C GLY A 95 -3.18 -16.81 47.49
N GLN A 96 -4.00 -15.77 47.42
CA GLN A 96 -5.39 -15.76 47.85
C GLN A 96 -6.34 -15.50 46.66
N ARG A 97 -7.64 -15.54 46.93
CA ARG A 97 -8.68 -15.23 45.96
C ARG A 97 -8.68 -13.75 45.60
N GLU A 98 -9.24 -13.42 44.45
CA GLU A 98 -9.46 -12.05 44.02
C GLU A 98 -10.36 -11.29 45.00
N ILE A 99 -10.00 -10.03 45.25
CA ILE A 99 -10.85 -9.10 45.97
C ILE A 99 -12.00 -8.69 45.05
N THR A 100 -11.68 -8.22 43.84
CA THR A 100 -12.65 -7.86 42.82
C THR A 100 -12.02 -7.74 41.42
N GLY A 101 -12.85 -7.61 40.39
CA GLY A 101 -12.45 -7.53 38.98
C GLY A 101 -12.44 -8.89 38.27
N THR A 102 -11.67 -8.98 37.18
CA THR A 102 -11.61 -10.16 36.30
C THR A 102 -10.62 -11.20 36.83
N ALA A 103 -11.10 -12.41 37.16
CA ALA A 103 -10.32 -13.40 37.90
C ALA A 103 -9.18 -14.06 37.09
N ASP A 104 -9.36 -14.25 35.80
CA ASP A 104 -8.53 -15.08 34.93
C ASP A 104 -7.61 -14.28 33.99
N LEU A 105 -7.20 -13.07 34.42
CA LEU A 105 -6.24 -12.28 33.64
C LEU A 105 -4.86 -12.94 33.60
N PRO A 106 -4.20 -12.99 32.42
CA PRO A 106 -2.90 -13.64 32.26
C PRO A 106 -1.82 -12.87 33.03
N VAL A 107 -0.95 -13.59 33.75
CA VAL A 107 0.20 -13.02 34.47
C VAL A 107 1.44 -13.84 34.09
N PRO A 108 2.57 -13.20 33.69
CA PRO A 108 3.81 -13.92 33.41
C PRO A 108 4.29 -14.71 34.63
N ALA A 109 4.85 -15.90 34.43
CA ALA A 109 5.31 -16.77 35.53
C ALA A 109 6.32 -16.08 36.47
N ASP A 110 7.13 -15.18 35.93
CA ASP A 110 8.17 -14.47 36.67
C ASP A 110 7.69 -13.12 37.24
N ALA A 111 6.44 -12.73 36.98
CA ALA A 111 5.92 -11.43 37.40
C ALA A 111 5.47 -11.46 38.87
N THR A 112 6.31 -10.91 39.75
CA THR A 112 5.97 -10.69 41.15
C THR A 112 5.42 -9.27 41.37
N PRO A 113 4.39 -9.07 42.23
CA PRO A 113 3.94 -7.74 42.61
C PRO A 113 5.08 -6.91 43.20
N SER A 114 5.20 -5.68 42.72
CA SER A 114 6.24 -4.72 43.12
C SER A 114 5.62 -3.33 43.28
N ALA A 115 6.27 -2.48 44.08
CA ALA A 115 5.90 -1.07 44.21
C ALA A 115 6.03 -0.33 42.87
N SER A 116 7.00 -0.73 42.04
CA SER A 116 7.17 -0.20 40.69
C SER A 116 6.25 -0.94 39.70
N PRO A 117 5.63 -0.24 38.75
CA PRO A 117 4.77 -0.86 37.74
C PRO A 117 5.59 -1.79 36.83
N VAL A 118 5.09 -3.01 36.62
CA VAL A 118 5.64 -4.00 35.70
C VAL A 118 4.70 -4.14 34.51
N PHE A 119 5.19 -3.81 33.31
CA PHE A 119 4.39 -3.86 32.09
C PHE A 119 4.69 -5.10 31.24
N TYR A 120 3.66 -5.70 30.66
CA TYR A 120 3.79 -6.85 29.79
C TYR A 120 2.66 -6.94 28.77
N ASP A 121 2.90 -7.64 27.67
CA ASP A 121 1.91 -7.92 26.64
C ASP A 121 1.39 -9.35 26.83
N ALA A 122 0.09 -9.57 26.72
CA ALA A 122 -0.53 -10.90 26.76
C ALA A 122 -1.85 -10.93 25.98
N ASP A 123 -2.18 -12.09 25.41
CA ASP A 123 -3.47 -12.31 24.76
C ASP A 123 -4.54 -12.69 25.79
N TYR A 124 -5.71 -12.06 25.70
CA TYR A 124 -6.86 -12.35 26.55
C TYR A 124 -8.16 -12.25 25.74
N GLN A 125 -8.99 -13.30 25.80
CA GLN A 125 -10.26 -13.41 25.06
C GLN A 125 -10.15 -13.08 23.55
N GLY A 126 -9.06 -13.54 22.91
CA GLY A 126 -8.84 -13.35 21.48
C GLY A 126 -8.41 -11.94 21.05
N ALA A 127 -7.98 -11.09 21.99
CA ALA A 127 -7.40 -9.78 21.70
C ALA A 127 -6.06 -9.62 22.45
N ALA A 128 -5.13 -8.87 21.86
CA ALA A 128 -3.86 -8.54 22.48
C ALA A 128 -4.02 -7.37 23.47
N PHE A 129 -3.54 -7.55 24.70
CA PHE A 129 -3.59 -6.57 25.77
C PHE A 129 -2.19 -6.17 26.23
N ARG A 130 -2.04 -4.90 26.60
CA ARG A 130 -0.96 -4.36 27.41
C ARG A 130 -1.43 -4.31 28.85
N PHE A 131 -0.77 -5.03 29.74
CA PHE A 131 -1.06 -5.04 31.17
C PHE A 131 0.01 -4.31 31.96
N VAL A 132 -0.40 -3.73 33.08
CA VAL A 132 0.47 -3.32 34.18
C VAL A 132 0.12 -4.17 35.41
N LEU A 133 1.12 -4.67 36.11
CA LEU A 133 1.02 -5.24 37.44
C LEU A 133 1.76 -4.33 38.41
N GLN A 134 1.06 -3.84 39.43
CA GLN A 134 1.63 -3.02 40.49
C GLN A 134 1.03 -3.44 41.82
N GLY A 135 1.82 -3.39 42.89
CA GLY A 135 1.35 -3.77 44.21
C GLY A 135 1.96 -2.92 45.31
N ARG A 136 1.40 -3.04 46.51
CA ARG A 136 2.00 -2.46 47.72
C ARG A 136 1.89 -3.46 48.87
N PRO A 137 2.85 -3.43 49.81
CA PRO A 137 2.74 -4.22 51.02
C PRO A 137 1.69 -3.62 51.96
N PHE A 138 0.97 -4.47 52.68
CA PHE A 138 0.13 -4.10 53.81
C PHE A 138 0.37 -5.04 54.98
N ILE A 139 -0.08 -4.63 56.17
CA ILE A 139 0.03 -5.44 57.39
C ILE A 139 -1.33 -6.10 57.62
N SER A 140 -1.34 -7.43 57.66
CA SER A 140 -2.49 -8.28 57.97
C SER A 140 -2.25 -8.97 59.33
N PRO A 141 -3.28 -9.50 60.00
CA PRO A 141 -3.08 -10.38 61.16
C PRO A 141 -2.13 -11.55 60.88
N ASP A 142 -2.09 -12.04 59.64
CA ASP A 142 -1.20 -13.12 59.17
C ASP A 142 0.23 -12.64 58.80
N GLY A 143 0.54 -11.37 59.06
CA GLY A 143 1.85 -10.76 58.76
C GLY A 143 1.84 -9.83 57.55
N ARG A 144 3.03 -9.54 57.02
CA ARG A 144 3.21 -8.61 55.89
C ARG A 144 2.80 -9.30 54.59
N GLN A 145 1.70 -8.86 53.99
CA GLN A 145 1.17 -9.36 52.73
C GLN A 145 1.27 -8.30 51.63
N TRP A 146 1.13 -8.71 50.38
CA TRP A 146 1.04 -7.80 49.24
C TRP A 146 -0.40 -7.73 48.76
N VAL A 147 -0.81 -6.55 48.34
CA VAL A 147 -2.00 -6.40 47.51
C VAL A 147 -1.56 -5.91 46.14
N ALA A 148 -2.09 -6.52 45.10
CA ALA A 148 -1.73 -6.26 43.72
C ALA A 148 -2.94 -5.80 42.92
N VAL A 149 -2.69 -4.87 42.02
CA VAL A 149 -3.63 -4.39 41.00
C VAL A 149 -3.01 -4.70 39.66
N GLN A 150 -3.79 -5.38 38.84
CA GLN A 150 -3.51 -5.62 37.43
C GLN A 150 -4.50 -4.80 36.62
N VAL A 151 -4.01 -3.98 35.68
CA VAL A 151 -4.86 -3.23 34.75
C VAL A 151 -4.38 -3.47 33.33
N GLY A 152 -5.29 -3.76 32.42
CA GLY A 152 -5.02 -4.05 31.02
C GLY A 152 -5.83 -3.18 30.08
N GLN A 153 -5.21 -2.80 28.97
CA GLN A 153 -5.85 -2.16 27.82
C GLN A 153 -5.55 -2.95 26.55
N THR A 154 -6.48 -3.02 25.59
CA THR A 154 -6.13 -3.55 24.25
C THR A 154 -5.05 -2.69 23.60
N VAL A 155 -4.30 -3.26 22.65
CA VAL A 155 -3.19 -2.56 21.98
C VAL A 155 -3.58 -1.88 20.68
N GLU A 156 -4.87 -1.74 20.37
CA GLU A 156 -5.32 -1.27 19.06
C GLU A 156 -4.89 0.17 18.79
N SER A 157 -5.13 1.07 19.76
CA SER A 157 -4.69 2.47 19.67
C SER A 157 -3.16 2.56 19.54
N ARG A 158 -2.44 1.77 20.36
CA ARG A 158 -0.97 1.67 20.34
C ARG A 158 -0.44 1.27 18.96
N THR A 159 -1.00 0.23 18.35
CA THR A 159 -0.56 -0.27 17.03
C THR A 159 -0.88 0.71 15.91
N THR A 160 -2.09 1.30 15.87
CA THR A 160 -2.45 2.30 14.86
C THR A 160 -1.58 3.55 14.95
N GLN A 161 -1.30 4.03 16.17
CA GLN A 161 -0.47 5.20 16.37
C GLN A 161 1.02 4.93 16.03
N GLN A 162 1.54 3.75 16.38
CA GLN A 162 2.88 3.33 15.96
C GLN A 162 3.01 3.33 14.43
N LEU A 163 2.07 2.71 13.73
CA LEU A 163 2.04 2.65 12.27
C LEU A 163 1.92 4.05 11.65
N PHE A 164 1.11 4.93 12.23
CA PHE A 164 0.97 6.30 11.77
C PHE A 164 2.28 7.09 11.88
N PHE A 165 2.93 7.09 13.06
CA PHE A 165 4.21 7.78 13.25
C PHE A 165 5.32 7.20 12.34
N PHE A 166 5.35 5.87 12.18
CA PHE A 166 6.27 5.21 11.28
C PHE A 166 6.01 5.60 9.81
N ALA A 167 4.77 5.53 9.33
CA ALA A 167 4.42 5.86 7.95
C ALA A 167 4.66 7.35 7.65
N ALA A 168 4.29 8.25 8.57
CA ALA A 168 4.54 9.68 8.44
C ALA A 168 6.04 10.01 8.38
N GLY A 169 6.84 9.40 9.26
CA GLY A 169 8.29 9.58 9.25
C GLY A 169 8.94 8.98 7.99
N LEU A 170 8.50 7.81 7.53
CA LEU A 170 8.99 7.18 6.30
C LEU A 170 8.63 7.99 5.06
N ALA A 171 7.40 8.53 4.98
CA ALA A 171 6.98 9.42 3.91
C ALA A 171 7.84 10.69 3.88
N GLY A 172 8.13 11.29 5.04
CA GLY A 172 9.05 12.43 5.15
C GLY A 172 10.46 12.12 4.64
N LEU A 173 11.01 10.97 5.03
CA LEU A 173 12.31 10.49 4.54
C LEU A 173 12.33 10.19 3.04
N ALA A 174 11.24 9.63 2.50
CA ALA A 174 11.10 9.35 1.08
C ALA A 174 11.09 10.65 0.26
N VAL A 175 10.34 11.67 0.70
CA VAL A 175 10.33 12.99 0.06
C VAL A 175 11.72 13.63 0.10
N LEU A 176 12.40 13.63 1.24
CA LEU A 176 13.78 14.11 1.39
C LEU A 176 14.76 13.37 0.47
N SER A 177 14.61 12.05 0.35
CA SER A 177 15.45 11.21 -0.52
C SER A 177 15.21 11.51 -2.00
N LEU A 178 13.96 11.73 -2.42
CA LEU A 178 13.63 12.13 -3.79
C LEU A 178 14.20 13.51 -4.13
N ILE A 179 14.12 14.47 -3.20
CA ILE A 179 14.76 15.78 -3.35
C ILE A 179 16.28 15.61 -3.48
N GLY A 180 16.91 14.82 -2.61
CA GLY A 180 18.34 14.52 -2.67
C GLY A 180 18.75 13.85 -3.98
N LEU A 181 17.97 12.89 -4.48
CA LEU A 181 18.21 12.23 -5.76
C LEU A 181 18.03 13.19 -6.94
N GLY A 182 17.07 14.11 -6.85
CA GLY A 182 16.89 15.21 -7.80
C GLY A 182 18.10 16.13 -7.86
N PHE A 183 18.65 16.53 -6.71
CA PHE A 183 19.90 17.30 -6.65
C PHE A 183 21.08 16.53 -7.23
N VAL A 184 21.22 15.24 -6.93
CA VAL A 184 22.26 14.37 -7.52
C VAL A 184 22.09 14.29 -9.04
N TRP A 185 20.86 14.15 -9.54
CA TRP A 185 20.58 14.11 -10.97
C TRP A 185 20.96 15.43 -11.66
N VAL A 186 20.59 16.58 -11.09
CA VAL A 186 21.01 17.89 -11.59
C VAL A 186 22.54 18.00 -11.55
N ALA A 187 23.19 17.66 -10.44
CA ALA A 187 24.64 17.74 -10.29
C ALA A 187 25.39 16.89 -11.33
N ILE A 188 24.96 15.63 -11.54
CA ILE A 188 25.52 14.73 -12.55
C ILE A 188 25.29 15.30 -13.96
N ARG A 189 24.08 15.81 -14.25
CA ARG A 189 23.74 16.36 -15.58
C ARG A 189 24.58 17.60 -15.89
N THR A 190 24.75 18.50 -14.92
CA THR A 190 25.54 19.73 -15.07
C THR A 190 27.03 19.42 -15.17
N SER A 191 27.56 18.54 -14.32
CA SER A 191 28.97 18.15 -14.31
C SER A 191 29.41 17.44 -15.59
N LEU A 192 28.52 16.65 -16.21
CA LEU A 192 28.80 15.96 -17.47
C LEU A 192 28.39 16.76 -18.73
N SER A 193 27.84 17.97 -18.58
CA SER A 193 27.46 18.81 -19.71
C SER A 193 28.63 19.21 -20.61
N PRO A 194 29.81 19.61 -20.09
CA PRO A 194 30.96 19.95 -20.94
C PRO A 194 31.41 18.80 -21.84
N LEU A 195 31.33 17.57 -21.36
CA LEU A 195 31.64 16.37 -22.15
C LEU A 195 30.66 16.17 -23.30
N ARG A 196 29.37 16.45 -23.08
CA ARG A 196 28.35 16.37 -24.13
C ARG A 196 28.53 17.43 -25.19
N GLN A 197 28.89 18.65 -24.78
CA GLN A 197 29.19 19.75 -25.70
C GLN A 197 30.37 19.36 -26.59
N ILE A 198 31.49 18.93 -26.01
CA ILE A 198 32.65 18.45 -26.77
C ILE A 198 32.26 17.31 -27.73
N ALA A 199 31.53 16.30 -27.26
CA ALA A 199 31.10 15.19 -28.11
C ALA A 199 30.18 15.65 -29.27
N HIS A 200 29.30 16.62 -29.02
CA HIS A 200 28.41 17.20 -30.03
C HIS A 200 29.19 18.04 -31.05
N ASP A 201 30.11 18.88 -30.58
CA ASP A 201 30.96 19.71 -31.43
C ASP A 201 31.82 18.84 -32.36
N LEU A 202 32.39 17.74 -31.83
CA LEU A 202 33.10 16.77 -32.67
C LEU A 202 32.19 16.05 -33.66
N ALA A 203 30.93 15.76 -33.29
CA ALA A 203 29.98 15.07 -34.17
C ALA A 203 29.43 15.97 -35.29
N GLN A 204 29.37 17.28 -35.08
CA GLN A 204 28.89 18.25 -36.07
C GLN A 204 29.99 18.85 -36.95
N ARG A 205 31.27 18.61 -36.64
CA ARG A 205 32.38 19.08 -37.47
C ARG A 205 32.29 18.55 -38.89
N GLU A 206 32.56 19.43 -39.84
CA GLU A 206 32.64 19.03 -41.24
C GLU A 206 33.79 18.01 -41.42
N PRO A 207 33.62 16.98 -42.29
CA PRO A 207 34.66 15.96 -42.50
C PRO A 207 36.03 16.50 -42.94
N ALA A 208 36.09 17.74 -43.44
CA ALA A 208 37.32 18.41 -43.85
C ALA A 208 37.92 19.31 -42.76
N ASP A 209 37.17 19.63 -41.71
CA ASP A 209 37.60 20.50 -40.62
C ASP A 209 38.44 19.71 -39.61
N LEU A 210 39.76 19.92 -39.71
CA LEU A 210 40.74 19.30 -38.85
C LEU A 210 41.23 20.27 -37.76
N ALA A 211 40.54 21.37 -37.45
CA ALA A 211 40.91 22.27 -36.35
C ALA A 211 41.17 21.51 -35.04
N LEU A 212 42.09 21.99 -34.18
CA LEU A 212 42.22 21.42 -32.84
C LEU A 212 40.92 21.70 -32.06
N VAL A 213 40.61 20.86 -31.08
CA VAL A 213 39.48 21.12 -30.18
C VAL A 213 39.93 22.19 -29.19
N GLU A 214 39.20 23.30 -29.09
CA GLU A 214 39.51 24.43 -28.21
C GLU A 214 38.74 24.33 -26.89
N GLY A 215 39.37 24.71 -25.78
CA GLY A 215 38.74 24.72 -24.45
C GLY A 215 39.66 24.29 -23.32
N SER A 216 39.19 24.46 -22.08
CA SER A 216 39.87 24.02 -20.86
C SER A 216 39.08 22.88 -20.20
N PRO A 217 39.35 21.60 -20.52
CA PRO A 217 38.60 20.49 -19.96
C PRO A 217 38.87 20.30 -18.45
N PRO A 218 37.92 19.74 -17.68
CA PRO A 218 38.13 19.29 -16.31
C PRO A 218 39.33 18.34 -16.18
N ARG A 219 39.92 18.28 -14.99
CA ARG A 219 41.14 17.48 -14.73
C ARG A 219 40.98 16.01 -15.14
N GLU A 220 39.79 15.47 -14.94
CA GLU A 220 39.42 14.08 -15.20
C GLU A 220 39.43 13.73 -16.70
N VAL A 221 39.25 14.70 -17.60
CA VAL A 221 39.12 14.48 -19.05
C VAL A 221 40.30 15.04 -19.85
N ARG A 222 41.23 15.72 -19.19
CA ARG A 222 42.39 16.35 -19.85
C ARG A 222 43.17 15.37 -20.73
N ASN A 223 43.46 14.17 -20.22
CA ASN A 223 44.21 13.16 -20.98
C ASN A 223 43.49 12.71 -22.25
N LEU A 224 42.15 12.59 -22.20
CA LEU A 224 41.36 12.23 -23.37
C LEU A 224 41.34 13.36 -24.40
N PHE A 225 41.22 14.61 -23.93
CA PHE A 225 41.28 15.80 -24.77
C PHE A 225 42.62 15.89 -25.52
N ASP A 226 43.74 15.67 -24.82
CA ASP A 226 45.07 15.66 -25.41
C ASP A 226 45.24 14.53 -26.44
N ALA A 227 44.69 13.35 -26.15
CA ALA A 227 44.72 12.21 -27.07
C ALA A 227 43.94 12.49 -28.38
N ILE A 228 42.78 13.15 -28.29
CA ILE A 228 41.98 13.57 -29.47
C ILE A 228 42.76 14.57 -30.32
N ASN A 229 43.32 15.61 -29.71
CA ASN A 229 44.13 16.60 -30.42
C ASN A 229 45.38 15.99 -31.07
N GLY A 230 46.02 15.03 -30.39
CA GLY A 230 47.11 14.23 -30.97
C GLY A 230 46.66 13.39 -32.17
N PHE A 231 45.47 12.80 -32.13
CA PHE A 231 44.89 12.07 -33.27
C PHE A 231 44.60 12.98 -34.46
N ILE A 232 43.94 14.13 -34.24
CA ILE A 232 43.67 15.13 -35.28
C ILE A 232 44.97 15.56 -35.98
N THR A 233 46.03 15.77 -35.21
CA THR A 233 47.35 16.12 -35.73
C THR A 233 47.93 15.02 -36.63
N ARG A 234 47.82 13.75 -36.24
CA ARG A 234 48.24 12.62 -37.08
C ARG A 234 47.39 12.50 -38.35
N LEU A 235 46.09 12.72 -38.26
CA LEU A 235 45.17 12.68 -39.40
C LEU A 235 45.47 13.79 -40.42
N ARG A 236 45.73 15.02 -39.96
CA ARG A 236 46.23 16.12 -40.82
C ARG A 236 47.46 15.70 -41.61
N ARG A 237 48.43 15.07 -40.95
CA ARG A 237 49.66 14.59 -41.59
C ARG A 237 49.37 13.50 -42.64
N SER A 238 48.48 12.56 -42.33
CA SER A 238 48.09 11.51 -43.28
C SER A 238 47.38 12.07 -44.52
N ARG A 239 46.48 13.04 -44.35
CA ARG A 239 45.78 13.69 -45.48
C ARG A 239 46.74 14.40 -46.42
N ALA A 240 47.71 15.14 -45.88
CA ALA A 240 48.74 15.82 -46.66
C ALA A 240 49.59 14.85 -47.50
N LEU A 241 49.90 13.66 -46.96
CA LEU A 241 50.60 12.60 -47.70
C LEU A 241 49.75 12.07 -48.87
N THR A 242 48.45 11.85 -48.66
CA THR A 242 47.53 11.42 -49.73
C THR A 242 47.41 12.47 -50.83
N GLU A 243 47.28 13.75 -50.48
CA GLU A 243 47.22 14.86 -51.46
C GLU A 243 48.50 14.94 -52.29
N THR A 244 49.66 14.73 -51.67
CA THR A 244 50.97 14.69 -52.35
C THR A 244 51.07 13.48 -53.29
N PHE A 245 50.62 12.30 -52.85
CA PHE A 245 50.58 11.10 -53.68
C PHE A 245 49.69 11.27 -54.92
N ILE A 246 48.49 11.87 -54.77
CA ILE A 246 47.59 12.15 -55.91
C ILE A 246 48.29 13.07 -56.93
N ALA A 247 49.01 14.09 -56.45
CA ALA A 247 49.74 15.01 -57.31
C ALA A 247 50.86 14.29 -58.10
N ASP A 248 51.63 13.42 -57.44
CA ASP A 248 52.70 12.63 -58.07
C ASP A 248 52.16 11.66 -59.13
N VAL A 249 51.04 10.99 -58.84
CA VAL A 249 50.35 10.08 -59.78
C VAL A 249 49.87 10.82 -61.02
N ALA A 250 49.24 11.99 -60.83
CA ALA A 250 48.79 12.82 -61.95
C ALA A 250 49.97 13.26 -62.82
N HIS A 251 51.10 13.62 -62.21
CA HIS A 251 52.31 14.01 -62.92
C HIS A 251 52.87 12.87 -63.78
N GLN A 252 53.09 11.68 -63.19
CA GLN A 252 53.65 10.53 -63.90
C GLN A 252 52.76 10.06 -65.05
N THR A 253 51.43 10.10 -64.85
CA THR A 253 50.45 9.74 -65.88
C THR A 253 50.55 10.69 -67.07
N ARG A 254 50.55 12.01 -66.82
CA ARG A 254 50.66 13.04 -67.86
C ARG A 254 51.97 12.89 -68.65
N THR A 255 53.10 12.71 -67.98
CA THR A 255 54.40 12.52 -68.66
C THR A 255 54.39 11.29 -69.58
N SER A 256 53.83 10.17 -69.11
CA SER A 256 53.80 8.94 -69.91
C SER A 256 52.90 9.05 -71.15
N LEU A 257 51.77 9.75 -71.03
CA LEU A 257 50.82 9.99 -72.13
C LEU A 257 51.35 11.01 -73.14
N SER A 258 52.03 12.07 -72.69
CA SER A 258 52.67 13.04 -73.60
C SER A 258 53.77 12.39 -74.43
N ALA A 259 54.57 11.48 -73.84
CA ALA A 259 55.56 10.71 -74.58
C ALA A 259 54.94 9.77 -75.63
N LEU A 260 53.81 9.14 -75.29
CA LEU A 260 53.04 8.31 -76.22
C LEU A 260 52.51 9.14 -77.39
N GLN A 261 51.87 10.28 -77.11
CA GLN A 261 51.37 11.21 -78.13
C GLN A 261 52.51 11.72 -79.03
N GLY A 262 53.66 12.06 -78.47
CA GLY A 262 54.84 12.48 -79.24
C GLY A 262 55.34 11.40 -80.18
N HIS A 263 55.39 10.13 -79.76
CA HIS A 263 55.77 9.01 -80.64
C HIS A 263 54.75 8.74 -81.75
N LEU A 264 53.45 8.91 -81.49
CA LEU A 264 52.42 8.76 -82.50
C LEU A 264 52.43 9.90 -83.53
N SER A 265 52.63 11.15 -83.09
CA SER A 265 52.77 12.31 -83.99
C SER A 265 54.00 12.17 -84.90
N LEU A 266 55.15 11.80 -84.31
CA LEU A 266 56.39 11.56 -85.07
C LEU A 266 56.31 10.34 -86.00
N ALA A 267 55.39 9.41 -85.75
CA ALA A 267 55.10 8.34 -86.70
C ALA A 267 54.28 8.88 -87.87
N ALA A 268 53.21 9.62 -87.60
CA ALA A 268 52.33 10.20 -88.63
C ALA A 268 53.09 11.08 -89.64
N ASP A 269 54.10 11.82 -89.19
CA ASP A 269 54.93 12.71 -90.02
C ASP A 269 56.11 12.01 -90.72
N ALA A 270 56.31 10.70 -90.53
CA ALA A 270 57.46 9.98 -91.09
C ALA A 270 57.21 9.53 -92.55
N GLU A 271 58.05 10.00 -93.49
CA GLU A 271 57.97 9.62 -94.91
C GLU A 271 58.61 8.25 -95.22
N ASP A 272 59.54 7.78 -94.37
CA ASP A 272 60.19 6.47 -94.50
C ASP A 272 59.42 5.37 -93.73
N PRO A 273 58.98 4.28 -94.40
CA PRO A 273 58.32 3.14 -93.77
C PRO A 273 59.14 2.51 -92.62
N GLY A 274 60.48 2.55 -92.70
CA GLY A 274 61.36 2.03 -91.66
C GLY A 274 61.28 2.83 -90.36
N GLN A 275 61.30 4.16 -90.47
CA GLN A 275 61.15 5.07 -89.34
C GLN A 275 59.74 5.08 -88.73
N MET A 276 58.69 5.07 -89.55
CA MET A 276 57.29 4.93 -89.12
C MET A 276 57.11 3.69 -88.23
N ARG A 277 57.59 2.53 -88.70
CA ARG A 277 57.48 1.26 -87.96
C ARG A 277 58.26 1.29 -86.64
N SER A 278 59.45 1.89 -86.62
CA SER A 278 60.23 2.08 -85.39
C SER A 278 59.53 2.97 -84.36
N ARG A 279 58.87 4.06 -84.81
CA ARG A 279 58.11 4.97 -83.94
C ARG A 279 56.82 4.33 -83.41
N LEU A 280 56.10 3.57 -84.24
CA LEU A 280 54.93 2.80 -83.80
C LEU A 280 55.28 1.74 -82.76
N VAL A 281 56.39 1.02 -82.92
CA VAL A 281 56.88 0.05 -81.90
C VAL A 281 57.24 0.76 -80.59
N LYS A 282 57.81 1.97 -80.64
CA LYS A 282 58.08 2.78 -79.45
C LYS A 282 56.79 3.28 -78.78
N ALA A 283 55.80 3.70 -79.57
CA ALA A 283 54.47 4.07 -79.08
C ALA A 283 53.76 2.87 -78.43
N GLU A 284 53.79 1.69 -79.05
CA GLU A 284 53.22 0.46 -78.50
C GLU A 284 53.88 0.08 -77.15
N ARG A 285 55.22 0.15 -77.08
CA ARG A 285 55.95 -0.09 -75.82
C ARG A 285 55.61 0.93 -74.74
N GLN A 286 55.45 2.21 -75.13
CA GLN A 286 55.07 3.28 -74.21
C GLN A 286 53.62 3.11 -73.73
N ALA A 287 52.69 2.71 -74.59
CA ALA A 287 51.31 2.38 -74.21
C ALA A 287 51.27 1.18 -73.25
N ALA A 288 52.04 0.13 -73.53
CA ALA A 288 52.17 -1.02 -72.64
C ALA A 288 52.78 -0.64 -71.28
N HIS A 289 53.70 0.32 -71.25
CA HIS A 289 54.26 0.88 -70.01
C HIS A 289 53.22 1.69 -69.23
N THR A 290 52.47 2.58 -69.88
CA THR A 290 51.39 3.34 -69.25
C THR A 290 50.28 2.44 -68.72
N VAL A 291 49.86 1.41 -69.47
CA VAL A 291 48.88 0.42 -69.00
C VAL A 291 49.38 -0.33 -67.76
N ARG A 292 50.65 -0.74 -67.73
CA ARG A 292 51.25 -1.36 -66.53
C ARG A 292 51.29 -0.40 -65.35
N LEU A 293 51.70 0.85 -65.56
CA LEU A 293 51.75 1.88 -64.52
C LEU A 293 50.35 2.18 -63.97
N THR A 294 49.35 2.36 -64.83
CA THR A 294 47.95 2.58 -64.43
C THR A 294 47.38 1.38 -63.67
N ASN A 295 47.68 0.15 -64.09
CA ASN A 295 47.28 -1.06 -63.36
C ASN A 295 47.98 -1.18 -62.00
N GLN A 296 49.26 -0.78 -61.90
CA GLN A 296 50.00 -0.72 -60.63
C GLN A 296 49.41 0.34 -59.69
N LEU A 297 49.00 1.49 -60.23
CA LEU A 297 48.37 2.58 -59.47
C LEU A 297 46.94 2.24 -59.04
N LEU A 298 46.14 1.60 -59.89
CA LEU A 298 44.80 1.09 -59.56
C LEU A 298 44.85 -0.01 -58.49
N ALA A 299 45.82 -0.92 -58.60
CA ALA A 299 46.06 -1.93 -57.57
C ALA A 299 46.48 -1.29 -56.23
N ASN A 300 47.22 -0.18 -56.26
CA ASN A 300 47.59 0.56 -55.05
C ASN A 300 46.41 1.36 -54.46
N ALA A 301 45.57 1.97 -55.31
CA ALA A 301 44.42 2.78 -54.89
C ALA A 301 43.25 1.95 -54.35
N MET A 302 42.95 0.77 -54.94
CA MET A 302 41.91 -0.13 -54.43
C MET A 302 42.22 -0.66 -53.02
N VAL A 303 43.51 -0.75 -52.69
CA VAL A 303 44.01 -1.20 -51.39
C VAL A 303 43.93 -0.12 -50.32
N ILE A 304 44.13 1.15 -50.71
CA ILE A 304 44.22 2.28 -49.77
C ILE A 304 42.82 2.87 -49.45
N HIS A 305 41.81 2.67 -50.30
CA HIS A 305 40.54 3.40 -50.18
C HIS A 305 39.24 2.59 -50.06
N ARG A 306 39.26 1.26 -50.14
CA ARG A 306 38.00 0.46 -50.08
C ARG A 306 37.84 -0.44 -48.85
N SER A 307 38.86 -0.57 -48.00
CA SER A 307 38.80 -1.35 -46.75
C SER A 307 38.12 -0.63 -45.57
N ASP A 308 37.91 0.69 -45.64
CA ASP A 308 37.49 1.49 -44.47
C ASP A 308 36.04 2.02 -44.51
N ARG A 309 35.29 1.91 -45.63
CA ARG A 309 33.98 2.58 -45.76
C ARG A 309 32.96 1.84 -46.64
N THR A 310 32.44 0.70 -46.22
CA THR A 310 31.25 0.13 -46.88
C THR A 310 30.23 -0.35 -45.86
N SER A 311 28.98 0.10 -46.03
CA SER A 311 27.84 -0.31 -45.21
C SER A 311 27.40 -1.70 -45.63
N LEU A 312 27.73 -2.72 -44.85
CA LEU A 312 27.23 -4.07 -45.02
C LEU A 312 25.71 -4.05 -44.81
N ARG A 313 24.96 -4.71 -45.70
CA ARG A 313 23.49 -4.78 -45.63
C ARG A 313 23.06 -6.25 -45.63
N PRO A 314 21.88 -6.58 -45.09
CA PRO A 314 21.29 -7.90 -45.25
C PRO A 314 21.21 -8.27 -46.74
N LEU A 315 21.97 -9.30 -47.13
CA LEU A 315 22.14 -9.78 -48.49
C LEU A 315 21.89 -11.28 -48.50
N ALA A 316 20.93 -11.71 -49.31
CA ALA A 316 20.72 -13.11 -49.61
C ALA A 316 21.80 -13.58 -50.61
N LEU A 317 22.61 -14.57 -50.21
CA LEU A 317 23.71 -15.08 -51.05
C LEU A 317 23.21 -15.94 -52.23
N LYS A 318 22.10 -16.67 -52.07
CA LYS A 318 21.60 -17.60 -53.09
C LYS A 318 21.21 -16.89 -54.40
N PRO A 319 20.48 -15.75 -54.38
CA PRO A 319 20.23 -14.97 -55.59
C PRO A 319 21.52 -14.43 -56.24
N LEU A 320 22.47 -13.93 -55.44
CA LEU A 320 23.71 -13.34 -55.95
C LEU A 320 24.58 -14.36 -56.69
N VAL A 321 24.71 -15.58 -56.15
CA VAL A 321 25.46 -16.66 -56.79
C VAL A 321 24.80 -17.08 -58.10
N ARG A 322 23.47 -17.23 -58.11
CA ARG A 322 22.71 -17.59 -59.33
C ARG A 322 22.88 -16.54 -60.44
N ASP A 323 22.78 -15.26 -60.10
CA ASP A 323 22.94 -14.16 -61.07
C ASP A 323 24.36 -14.15 -61.68
N THR A 324 25.39 -14.34 -60.84
CA THR A 324 26.79 -14.33 -61.27
C THR A 324 27.13 -15.55 -62.12
N LEU A 325 26.55 -16.72 -61.81
CA LEU A 325 26.67 -17.94 -62.60
C LEU A 325 26.01 -17.77 -63.99
N ALA A 326 24.81 -17.18 -64.03
CA ALA A 326 24.08 -16.92 -65.28
C ALA A 326 24.84 -15.95 -66.22
N GLU A 327 25.55 -14.97 -65.65
CA GLU A 327 26.43 -14.07 -66.40
C GLU A 327 27.65 -14.81 -66.97
N SER A 328 28.32 -15.61 -66.14
CA SER A 328 29.51 -16.38 -66.52
C SER A 328 29.21 -17.45 -67.60
N LEU A 329 28.01 -18.06 -67.57
CA LEU A 329 27.54 -19.02 -68.58
C LEU A 329 27.31 -18.38 -69.97
N ARG A 330 26.97 -17.09 -70.04
CA ARG A 330 26.82 -16.39 -71.32
C ARG A 330 28.17 -16.14 -72.00
N GLU A 331 29.21 -15.84 -71.23
CA GLU A 331 30.55 -15.54 -71.74
C GLU A 331 31.35 -16.80 -72.12
N SER A 332 31.04 -17.95 -71.51
CA SER A 332 31.80 -19.20 -71.64
C SER A 332 31.30 -20.17 -72.73
N ARG A 333 30.26 -19.83 -73.51
CA ARG A 333 29.71 -20.63 -74.64
C ARG A 333 30.71 -21.05 -75.74
N MET A 334 31.97 -20.62 -75.67
CA MET A 334 33.05 -21.01 -76.57
C MET A 334 34.03 -22.06 -75.99
N ARG A 335 33.76 -22.66 -74.81
CA ARG A 335 34.59 -23.71 -74.19
C ARG A 335 33.75 -24.85 -73.62
N ASP A 336 34.27 -26.08 -73.63
CA ASP A 336 33.65 -27.29 -73.07
C ASP A 336 33.78 -27.33 -71.53
N ILE A 337 33.16 -26.39 -70.81
CA ILE A 337 33.23 -26.29 -69.34
C ILE A 337 31.87 -26.64 -68.73
N SER A 338 31.86 -27.55 -67.75
CA SER A 338 30.68 -27.90 -66.96
C SER A 338 30.62 -27.05 -65.68
N LEU A 339 29.53 -26.29 -65.50
CA LEU A 339 29.29 -25.45 -64.32
C LEU A 339 28.09 -25.99 -63.55
N SER A 340 28.29 -26.40 -62.29
CA SER A 340 27.23 -26.87 -61.41
C SER A 340 27.08 -25.99 -60.17
N PHE A 341 25.84 -25.79 -59.72
CA PHE A 341 25.52 -25.09 -58.48
C PHE A 341 24.76 -26.02 -57.54
N VAL A 342 25.24 -26.16 -56.30
CA VAL A 342 24.67 -27.01 -55.25
C VAL A 342 24.28 -26.14 -54.06
N GLY A 343 22.98 -25.91 -53.85
CA GLY A 343 22.52 -25.02 -52.76
C GLY A 343 21.00 -24.94 -52.59
N ASP A 344 20.25 -25.94 -53.08
CA ASP A 344 18.80 -25.95 -52.96
C ASP A 344 18.28 -26.33 -51.56
N GLU A 345 19.14 -26.93 -50.73
CA GLU A 345 18.82 -27.37 -49.35
C GLU A 345 18.78 -26.24 -48.31
N ILE A 346 19.34 -25.06 -48.61
CA ILE A 346 19.21 -23.86 -47.77
C ILE A 346 17.79 -23.29 -47.87
N GLY A 347 17.11 -23.16 -46.72
CA GLY A 347 15.77 -22.57 -46.61
C GLY A 347 15.73 -21.05 -46.80
N ALA A 348 14.54 -20.50 -47.07
CA ALA A 348 14.34 -19.06 -47.22
C ALA A 348 14.64 -18.32 -45.91
N GLY A 349 15.59 -17.36 -45.93
CA GLY A 349 16.04 -16.63 -44.74
C GLY A 349 17.23 -17.27 -44.01
N GLU A 350 17.78 -18.36 -44.55
CA GLU A 350 18.97 -19.02 -44.02
C GLU A 350 20.28 -18.63 -44.72
N ASP A 351 20.20 -17.92 -45.85
CA ASP A 351 21.31 -17.43 -46.66
C ASP A 351 21.60 -15.93 -46.51
N ILE A 352 20.98 -15.29 -45.51
CA ILE A 352 21.10 -13.86 -45.27
C ILE A 352 22.33 -13.57 -44.42
N ILE A 353 23.25 -12.81 -45.00
CA ILE A 353 24.47 -12.31 -44.34
C ILE A 353 24.47 -10.78 -44.36
N GLU A 354 25.32 -10.12 -43.57
CA GLU A 354 25.65 -8.72 -43.82
C GLU A 354 26.77 -8.63 -44.86
N GLY A 355 26.47 -8.09 -46.05
CA GLY A 355 27.48 -7.99 -47.11
C GLY A 355 27.24 -6.89 -48.14
N ASP A 356 28.30 -6.54 -48.84
CA ASP A 356 28.27 -5.68 -50.03
C ASP A 356 28.14 -6.53 -51.29
N THR A 357 27.05 -6.32 -52.03
CA THR A 357 26.71 -7.11 -53.22
C THR A 357 27.78 -7.03 -54.31
N LEU A 358 28.44 -5.88 -54.48
CA LEU A 358 29.44 -5.67 -55.54
C LEU A 358 30.77 -6.34 -55.20
N SER A 359 31.25 -6.20 -53.97
CA SER A 359 32.50 -6.83 -53.52
C SER A 359 32.43 -8.35 -53.49
N ILE A 360 31.33 -8.93 -53.01
CA ILE A 360 31.16 -10.39 -53.00
C ILE A 360 31.02 -10.93 -54.44
N ARG A 361 30.32 -10.20 -55.33
CA ARG A 361 30.25 -10.54 -56.76
C ARG A 361 31.62 -10.52 -57.43
N GLU A 362 32.45 -9.52 -57.13
CA GLU A 362 33.80 -9.41 -57.67
C GLU A 362 34.71 -10.53 -57.17
N ALA A 363 34.63 -10.91 -55.89
CA ALA A 363 35.33 -12.08 -55.37
C ALA A 363 34.89 -13.37 -56.08
N LEU A 364 33.58 -13.58 -56.24
CA LEU A 364 33.02 -14.74 -56.93
C LEU A 364 33.46 -14.81 -58.39
N ARG A 365 33.46 -13.68 -59.11
CA ARG A 365 33.94 -13.60 -60.50
C ARG A 365 35.43 -13.95 -60.59
N ASN A 366 36.27 -13.41 -59.70
CA ASN A 366 37.70 -13.74 -59.67
C ASN A 366 37.95 -15.24 -59.42
N LEU A 367 37.14 -15.88 -58.57
CA LEU A 367 37.25 -17.33 -58.32
C LEU A 367 36.85 -18.15 -59.55
N ILE A 368 35.73 -17.80 -60.20
CA ILE A 368 35.26 -18.48 -61.41
C ILE A 368 36.26 -18.29 -62.57
N GLU A 369 36.75 -17.07 -62.81
CA GLU A 369 37.75 -16.79 -63.85
C GLU A 369 39.06 -17.56 -63.59
N ASN A 370 39.48 -17.68 -62.33
CA ASN A 370 40.67 -18.44 -61.96
C ASN A 370 40.48 -19.93 -62.25
N ALA A 371 39.33 -20.50 -61.86
CA ALA A 371 38.96 -21.89 -62.14
C ALA A 371 38.90 -22.18 -63.65
N VAL A 372 38.31 -21.28 -64.46
CA VAL A 372 38.25 -21.40 -65.94
C VAL A 372 39.63 -21.29 -66.59
N ARG A 373 40.53 -20.48 -66.04
CA ARG A 373 41.86 -20.24 -66.62
C ARG A 373 42.86 -21.35 -66.31
N HIS A 374 42.80 -21.93 -65.12
CA HIS A 374 43.78 -22.89 -64.61
C HIS A 374 43.31 -24.35 -64.66
N GLY A 375 42.04 -24.61 -64.96
CA GLY A 375 41.51 -25.96 -65.17
C GLY A 375 41.81 -26.57 -66.55
N PRO A 376 41.56 -27.88 -66.73
CA PRO A 376 41.72 -28.58 -68.00
C PRO A 376 40.68 -28.12 -69.06
N PRO A 377 40.83 -28.46 -70.35
CA PRO A 377 39.90 -28.05 -71.40
C PRO A 377 38.45 -28.51 -71.17
N ASP A 378 38.27 -29.63 -70.48
CA ASP A 378 37.01 -30.27 -70.03
C ASP A 378 36.71 -30.01 -68.54
N ASN A 379 37.03 -28.81 -68.04
CA ASN A 379 36.94 -28.51 -66.60
C ASN A 379 35.51 -28.60 -66.06
N THR A 380 35.38 -29.14 -64.85
CA THR A 380 34.15 -29.09 -64.05
C THR A 380 34.36 -28.14 -62.88
N ILE A 381 33.49 -27.13 -62.77
CA ILE A 381 33.50 -26.12 -61.71
C ILE A 381 32.21 -26.24 -60.91
N THR A 382 32.34 -26.47 -59.61
CA THR A 382 31.20 -26.63 -58.71
C THR A 382 31.17 -25.51 -57.69
N ILE A 383 30.01 -24.83 -57.57
CA ILE A 383 29.79 -23.78 -56.57
C ILE A 383 28.78 -24.31 -55.55
N THR A 384 29.16 -24.36 -54.28
CA THR A 384 28.33 -24.90 -53.21
C THR A 384 27.98 -23.81 -52.19
N LEU A 385 26.71 -23.75 -51.78
CA LEU A 385 26.22 -22.83 -50.76
C LEU A 385 25.51 -23.63 -49.65
N ASN A 386 26.07 -23.62 -48.43
CA ASN A 386 25.56 -24.36 -47.27
C ASN A 386 25.34 -23.46 -46.03
N GLY A 387 24.20 -23.62 -45.37
CA GLY A 387 23.81 -22.87 -44.18
C GLY A 387 23.96 -23.70 -42.91
N THR A 388 24.26 -23.03 -41.80
CA THR A 388 24.22 -23.58 -40.43
C THR A 388 23.44 -22.61 -39.55
N GLU A 389 23.13 -22.97 -38.30
CA GLU A 389 22.41 -22.07 -37.38
C GLU A 389 23.11 -20.72 -37.17
N GLN A 390 24.44 -20.66 -37.30
CA GLN A 390 25.24 -19.46 -37.01
C GLN A 390 25.99 -18.88 -38.22
N SER A 391 26.13 -19.62 -39.32
CA SER A 391 26.97 -19.22 -40.45
C SER A 391 26.48 -19.72 -41.81
N VAL A 392 26.85 -19.01 -42.88
CA VAL A 392 26.61 -19.38 -44.28
C VAL A 392 27.97 -19.57 -44.97
N ARG A 393 28.17 -20.73 -45.61
CA ARG A 393 29.40 -21.13 -46.29
C ARG A 393 29.20 -21.12 -47.81
N LEU A 394 30.07 -20.42 -48.54
CA LEU A 394 30.16 -20.40 -49.99
C LEU A 394 31.49 -21.01 -50.42
N SER A 395 31.48 -22.10 -51.19
CA SER A 395 32.70 -22.72 -51.76
C SER A 395 32.67 -22.77 -53.29
N VAL A 396 33.84 -22.67 -53.90
CA VAL A 396 34.07 -22.84 -55.34
C VAL A 396 35.17 -23.88 -55.53
N GLU A 397 34.88 -24.95 -56.26
CA GLU A 397 35.75 -26.10 -56.54
C GLU A 397 36.02 -26.23 -58.04
N ASP A 398 37.25 -26.57 -58.43
CA ASP A 398 37.64 -26.89 -59.81
C ASP A 398 38.39 -28.23 -59.95
N ALA A 399 38.50 -28.74 -61.18
CA ALA A 399 39.22 -29.98 -61.53
C ALA A 399 40.64 -29.72 -62.10
N GLY A 400 41.25 -28.56 -61.79
CA GLY A 400 42.59 -28.18 -62.19
C GLY A 400 43.72 -28.93 -61.45
N PRO A 401 44.99 -28.54 -61.64
CA PRO A 401 46.13 -29.19 -60.98
C PRO A 401 46.24 -28.89 -59.47
N GLY A 402 45.41 -27.97 -58.94
CA GLY A 402 45.47 -27.50 -57.55
C GLY A 402 46.71 -26.65 -57.26
N ILE A 403 46.93 -26.35 -55.98
CA ILE A 403 48.11 -25.64 -55.46
C ILE A 403 48.79 -26.55 -54.45
N ALA A 404 50.13 -26.70 -54.54
CA ALA A 404 50.88 -27.49 -53.57
C ALA A 404 50.83 -26.85 -52.17
N ASP A 405 50.75 -27.67 -51.11
CA ASP A 405 50.55 -27.18 -49.74
C ASP A 405 51.62 -26.16 -49.29
N ALA A 406 52.85 -26.28 -49.80
CA ALA A 406 53.95 -25.35 -49.52
C ALA A 406 53.76 -23.95 -50.14
N ASP A 407 52.94 -23.85 -51.20
CA ASP A 407 52.70 -22.62 -51.97
C ASP A 407 51.35 -21.96 -51.65
N LEU A 408 50.47 -22.63 -50.90
CA LEU A 408 49.17 -22.10 -50.47
C LEU A 408 49.27 -20.74 -49.74
N PRO A 409 50.22 -20.49 -48.82
CA PRO A 409 50.34 -19.18 -48.17
C PRO A 409 50.71 -18.07 -49.16
N LYS A 410 51.62 -18.38 -50.10
CA LYS A 410 52.15 -17.46 -51.11
C LYS A 410 51.14 -17.15 -52.22
N ALA A 411 50.23 -18.08 -52.51
CA ALA A 411 49.17 -17.92 -53.50
C ALA A 411 48.23 -16.73 -53.19
N THR A 412 48.16 -16.30 -51.93
CA THR A 412 47.34 -15.15 -51.49
C THR A 412 48.13 -13.85 -51.36
N GLU A 413 49.44 -13.88 -51.61
CA GLU A 413 50.29 -12.69 -51.64
C GLU A 413 50.12 -11.93 -52.96
N ARG A 414 50.23 -10.59 -52.89
CA ARG A 414 50.04 -9.74 -54.06
C ARG A 414 51.20 -9.90 -55.04
N PHE A 415 50.87 -10.01 -56.33
CA PHE A 415 51.83 -10.08 -57.44
C PHE A 415 52.65 -11.38 -57.51
N THR A 416 52.24 -12.42 -56.76
CA THR A 416 52.90 -13.73 -56.79
C THR A 416 52.20 -14.64 -57.80
N SER A 417 52.91 -15.00 -58.89
CA SER A 417 52.48 -16.02 -59.85
C SER A 417 53.29 -17.29 -59.62
N LEU A 418 52.61 -18.43 -59.45
CA LEU A 418 53.25 -19.72 -59.16
C LEU A 418 53.66 -20.51 -60.42
N SER A 419 53.42 -19.97 -61.63
CA SER A 419 53.78 -20.59 -62.90
C SER A 419 54.22 -19.57 -63.95
N ASP A 420 55.35 -19.82 -64.62
CA ASP A 420 55.88 -19.00 -65.71
C ASP A 420 55.16 -19.20 -67.06
N LYS A 421 54.37 -20.29 -67.21
CA LYS A 421 53.72 -20.64 -68.49
C LYS A 421 52.43 -19.86 -68.76
N THR A 422 51.89 -19.15 -67.77
CA THR A 422 50.67 -18.33 -67.89
C THR A 422 50.93 -16.97 -67.25
N LYS A 423 51.16 -15.92 -68.06
CA LYS A 423 51.32 -14.53 -67.58
C LYS A 423 50.01 -13.99 -67.02
N GLY A 424 49.69 -14.33 -65.77
CA GLY A 424 48.61 -13.72 -64.98
C GLY A 424 49.10 -12.53 -64.15
N SER A 425 48.20 -11.67 -63.67
CA SER A 425 48.55 -10.48 -62.87
C SER A 425 48.93 -10.77 -61.42
N GLY A 426 48.76 -12.01 -60.93
CA GLY A 426 49.02 -12.38 -59.53
C GLY A 426 48.13 -11.67 -58.50
N LEU A 427 47.00 -11.10 -58.94
CA LEU A 427 46.12 -10.27 -58.11
C LEU A 427 44.82 -10.97 -57.68
N GLY A 428 44.35 -11.99 -58.40
CA GLY A 428 43.01 -12.58 -58.23
C GLY A 428 42.72 -13.07 -56.80
N LEU A 429 43.52 -14.01 -56.27
CA LEU A 429 43.33 -14.55 -54.92
C LEU A 429 43.57 -13.51 -53.81
N SER A 430 44.41 -12.50 -54.07
CA SER A 430 44.63 -11.41 -53.13
C SER A 430 43.43 -10.46 -53.02
N ILE A 431 42.62 -10.32 -54.09
CA ILE A 431 41.35 -9.58 -54.09
C ILE A 431 40.30 -10.35 -53.29
N VAL A 432 40.19 -11.66 -53.49
CA VAL A 432 39.26 -12.53 -52.75
C VAL A 432 39.55 -12.48 -51.24
N LYS A 433 40.82 -12.54 -50.85
CA LYS A 433 41.25 -12.42 -49.45
C LYS A 433 40.89 -11.06 -48.84
N ALA A 434 41.05 -9.97 -49.59
CA ALA A 434 40.67 -8.64 -49.14
C ALA A 434 39.15 -8.50 -48.97
N VAL A 435 38.35 -9.07 -49.88
CA VAL A 435 36.88 -9.10 -49.76
C VAL A 435 36.44 -9.92 -48.54
N ALA A 436 37.04 -11.09 -48.30
CA ALA A 436 36.73 -11.92 -47.13
C ALA A 436 37.01 -11.17 -45.82
N GLN A 437 38.19 -10.55 -45.70
CA GLN A 437 38.56 -9.72 -44.54
C GLN A 437 37.60 -8.54 -44.34
N GLY A 438 37.21 -7.85 -45.42
CA GLY A 438 36.26 -6.73 -45.37
C GLY A 438 34.83 -7.13 -44.95
N HIS A 439 34.48 -8.40 -45.05
CA HIS A 439 33.17 -8.95 -44.67
C HIS A 439 33.22 -9.76 -43.37
N SER A 440 34.33 -9.71 -42.62
CA SER A 440 34.59 -10.57 -41.46
C SER A 440 34.36 -12.06 -41.73
N ALA A 441 34.59 -12.47 -42.99
CA ALA A 441 34.42 -13.83 -43.45
C ALA A 441 35.75 -14.57 -43.38
N ASP A 442 35.71 -15.83 -42.94
CA ASP A 442 36.89 -16.70 -42.94
C ASP A 442 37.10 -17.27 -44.35
N MET A 443 38.31 -17.09 -44.91
CA MET A 443 38.70 -17.62 -46.22
C MET A 443 39.65 -18.80 -46.05
N ARG A 444 39.29 -19.94 -46.64
CA ARG A 444 40.11 -21.16 -46.61
C ARG A 444 40.41 -21.63 -48.02
N LEU A 445 41.66 -22.05 -48.24
CA LEU A 445 42.09 -22.75 -49.44
C LEU A 445 42.26 -24.22 -49.09
N GLY A 446 41.70 -25.10 -49.91
CA GLY A 446 41.75 -26.54 -49.73
C GLY A 446 41.95 -27.25 -51.06
N ARG A 447 42.03 -28.57 -51.00
CA ARG A 447 42.09 -29.42 -52.19
C ARG A 447 40.67 -29.85 -52.57
N SER A 448 40.29 -29.57 -53.80
CA SER A 448 38.97 -29.90 -54.34
C SER A 448 38.77 -31.41 -54.41
N SER A 449 37.53 -31.85 -54.17
CA SER A 449 37.11 -33.24 -54.37
C SER A 449 37.21 -33.68 -55.84
N LEU A 450 37.26 -32.72 -56.77
CA LEU A 450 37.45 -32.89 -58.20
C LEU A 450 38.93 -32.91 -58.63
N GLY A 451 39.87 -32.76 -57.68
CA GLY A 451 41.32 -32.84 -57.92
C GLY A 451 42.07 -31.51 -57.94
N GLY A 452 41.36 -30.38 -58.14
CA GLY A 452 41.93 -29.03 -58.22
C GLY A 452 41.90 -28.23 -56.93
N LEU A 453 41.60 -26.93 -57.03
CA LEU A 453 41.56 -26.01 -55.89
C LEU A 453 40.14 -25.84 -55.35
N GLU A 454 39.98 -25.87 -54.02
CA GLU A 454 38.76 -25.44 -53.34
C GLU A 454 39.02 -24.11 -52.63
N VAL A 455 38.16 -23.13 -52.85
CA VAL A 455 38.17 -21.87 -52.08
C VAL A 455 36.84 -21.71 -51.35
N THR A 456 36.90 -21.58 -50.02
CA THR A 456 35.73 -21.46 -49.14
C THR A 456 35.69 -20.11 -48.41
N LEU A 457 34.53 -19.46 -48.38
CA LEU A 457 34.20 -18.25 -47.63
C LEU A 457 33.09 -18.53 -46.60
N ILE A 458 33.26 -18.13 -45.33
CA ILE A 458 32.31 -18.40 -44.23
C ILE A 458 31.82 -17.09 -43.58
N PHE A 459 30.51 -16.83 -43.62
CA PHE A 459 29.82 -15.60 -43.15
C PHE A 459 28.88 -15.87 -41.95
N ARG A 460 28.47 -14.85 -41.17
CA ARG A 460 27.53 -14.99 -40.00
C ARG A 460 26.06 -14.63 -40.34
N ARG A 461 25.07 -15.25 -39.66
CA ARG A 461 23.58 -15.12 -39.90
C ARG A 461 22.85 -14.15 -38.92
N ILE A 462 21.66 -13.63 -39.27
CA ILE A 462 20.77 -12.71 -38.46
C ILE A 462 19.39 -13.34 -38.12
N VAL A 463 18.76 -13.04 -36.95
CA VAL A 463 17.41 -13.53 -36.49
C VAL A 463 16.54 -12.41 -35.82
N PRO A 464 15.19 -12.30 -36.02
CA PRO A 464 14.31 -11.30 -35.35
C PRO A 464 13.16 -11.85 -34.46
N ILE A 465 12.70 -11.11 -33.40
CA ILE A 465 11.51 -11.40 -32.52
C ILE A 465 10.76 -10.10 -32.07
N LEU A 466 9.42 -10.12 -31.91
CA LEU A 466 8.59 -9.06 -31.26
C LEU A 466 7.37 -9.62 -30.44
N LEU A 467 6.89 -8.89 -29.41
CA LEU A 467 5.85 -9.25 -28.39
C LEU A 467 4.80 -8.11 -28.17
N LEU A 468 3.59 -8.42 -27.64
CA LEU A 468 2.53 -7.46 -27.23
C LEU A 468 1.66 -8.00 -26.04
N VAL A 469 1.12 -7.12 -25.18
CA VAL A 469 0.29 -7.40 -23.96
C VAL A 469 -0.95 -6.49 -23.89
N SER A 470 -2.04 -6.92 -23.23
CA SER A 470 -3.21 -6.10 -22.83
C SER A 470 -3.85 -6.60 -21.51
N GLY A 471 -4.55 -5.71 -20.77
CA GLY A 471 -5.15 -5.95 -19.43
C GLY A 471 -6.70 -5.92 -19.38
N ALA A 472 -7.32 -5.95 -18.19
CA ALA A 472 -8.75 -5.67 -17.95
C ALA A 472 -9.15 -5.51 -16.46
N VAL A 473 -10.34 -4.92 -16.25
CA VAL A 473 -11.04 -4.41 -15.03
C VAL A 473 -12.15 -5.38 -14.55
N PHE A 474 -12.70 -5.23 -13.33
CA PHE A 474 -13.95 -5.92 -12.87
C PHE A 474 -14.90 -5.01 -12.04
N ALA A 475 -16.20 -5.34 -12.07
CA ALA A 475 -17.32 -4.86 -11.23
C ALA A 475 -18.24 -6.06 -10.83
N GLY A 476 -19.12 -5.92 -9.83
CA GLY A 476 -19.97 -7.00 -9.26
C GLY A 476 -21.42 -6.57 -8.84
N ASP A 477 -22.24 -7.57 -8.47
CA ASP A 477 -23.74 -7.64 -8.50
C ASP A 477 -24.39 -8.22 -7.17
N THR A 478 -25.73 -8.19 -6.96
CA THR A 478 -26.47 -8.46 -5.67
C THR A 478 -27.70 -9.44 -5.67
N GLY A 479 -28.11 -10.00 -4.49
CA GLY A 479 -29.55 -10.16 -4.03
C GLY A 479 -30.10 -11.48 -3.37
N ALA A 480 -30.56 -11.44 -2.08
CA ALA A 480 -31.51 -12.39 -1.39
C ALA A 480 -32.18 -11.76 -0.11
N ALA A 481 -33.39 -12.18 0.32
CA ALA A 481 -34.19 -11.61 1.44
C ALA A 481 -33.67 -11.95 2.86
N GLN A 482 -33.78 -11.03 3.84
CA GLN A 482 -33.07 -11.09 5.13
C GLN A 482 -33.96 -10.69 6.33
N THR A 483 -33.90 -11.41 7.46
CA THR A 483 -34.61 -11.03 8.71
C THR A 483 -33.64 -10.45 9.73
N LEU A 484 -33.92 -9.26 10.28
CA LEU A 484 -33.15 -8.60 11.33
C LEU A 484 -33.74 -8.93 12.72
N VAL A 485 -32.99 -9.61 13.59
CA VAL A 485 -33.45 -9.92 14.95
C VAL A 485 -32.95 -8.88 15.95
N ILE A 486 -33.87 -8.16 16.61
CA ILE A 486 -33.57 -7.13 17.61
C ILE A 486 -34.00 -7.62 19.00
N HIS A 487 -33.06 -7.72 19.94
CA HIS A 487 -33.37 -7.89 21.35
C HIS A 487 -33.29 -6.55 22.06
N SER A 488 -34.37 -6.14 22.72
CA SER A 488 -34.47 -4.78 23.24
C SER A 488 -35.08 -4.71 24.63
N ALA A 489 -34.58 -3.79 25.46
CA ALA A 489 -35.21 -3.37 26.70
C ALA A 489 -36.01 -2.06 26.55
N THR A 490 -36.48 -1.79 25.33
CA THR A 490 -37.38 -0.69 25.00
C THR A 490 -38.74 -1.25 24.61
N ASP A 491 -39.80 -0.63 25.12
CA ASP A 491 -41.16 -1.06 24.87
C ASP A 491 -41.46 -1.08 23.36
N THR A 492 -42.05 -2.18 22.89
CA THR A 492 -42.39 -2.38 21.48
C THR A 492 -43.18 -1.21 20.87
N PRO A 493 -44.21 -0.63 21.54
CA PRO A 493 -44.94 0.53 21.02
C PRO A 493 -44.08 1.76 20.73
N ALA A 494 -42.96 1.95 21.45
CA ALA A 494 -42.07 3.08 21.22
C ALA A 494 -41.14 2.87 20.01
N MET A 495 -40.86 1.61 19.64
CA MET A 495 -39.99 1.28 18.51
C MET A 495 -40.74 0.95 17.21
N GLN A 496 -42.02 0.56 17.28
CA GLN A 496 -42.77 0.13 16.10
C GLN A 496 -42.75 1.13 14.94
N PRO A 497 -42.94 2.45 15.14
CA PRO A 497 -42.89 3.42 14.03
C PRO A 497 -41.51 3.47 13.34
N LEU A 498 -40.43 3.24 14.09
CA LEU A 498 -39.07 3.18 13.54
C LEU A 498 -38.85 1.87 12.78
N ILE A 499 -39.40 0.76 13.26
CA ILE A 499 -39.34 -0.54 12.60
C ILE A 499 -40.09 -0.47 11.26
N ASP A 500 -41.33 -0.01 11.27
CA ASP A 500 -42.18 0.11 10.07
C ASP A 500 -41.49 0.98 9.00
N ALA A 501 -40.94 2.12 9.40
CA ALA A 501 -40.23 3.02 8.51
C ALA A 501 -38.94 2.40 7.93
N PHE A 502 -38.25 1.56 8.71
CA PHE A 502 -37.05 0.87 8.25
C PHE A 502 -37.37 -0.24 7.24
N GLU A 503 -38.42 -1.04 7.47
CA GLU A 503 -38.89 -2.08 6.55
C GLU A 503 -39.37 -1.47 5.22
N VAL A 504 -40.10 -0.35 5.27
CA VAL A 504 -40.53 0.39 4.06
C VAL A 504 -39.32 0.86 3.24
N ARG A 505 -38.23 1.27 3.89
CA ARG A 505 -37.00 1.75 3.23
C ARG A 505 -36.13 0.61 2.67
N ASN A 506 -36.28 -0.60 3.20
CA ASN A 506 -35.46 -1.76 2.82
C ASN A 506 -36.36 -2.93 2.39
N PRO A 507 -36.94 -2.89 1.17
CA PRO A 507 -37.82 -3.95 0.69
C PRO A 507 -37.12 -5.33 0.73
N GLY A 508 -37.81 -6.33 1.29
CA GLY A 508 -37.25 -7.68 1.48
C GLY A 508 -36.50 -7.89 2.80
N VAL A 509 -36.59 -6.91 3.71
CA VAL A 509 -36.15 -7.03 5.10
C VAL A 509 -37.36 -7.07 6.04
N ASP A 510 -37.39 -8.06 6.93
CA ASP A 510 -38.34 -8.14 8.05
C ASP A 510 -37.61 -7.96 9.38
N VAL A 511 -38.23 -7.31 10.38
CA VAL A 511 -37.65 -7.09 11.70
C VAL A 511 -38.37 -7.92 12.77
N ALA A 512 -37.66 -8.85 13.39
CA ALA A 512 -38.14 -9.61 14.53
C ALA A 512 -37.71 -8.93 15.85
N TYR A 513 -38.65 -8.31 16.55
CA TYR A 513 -38.40 -7.57 17.78
C TYR A 513 -38.78 -8.38 19.02
N VAL A 514 -37.83 -8.57 19.95
CA VAL A 514 -38.02 -9.33 21.19
C VAL A 514 -37.74 -8.43 22.39
N GLU A 515 -38.75 -8.25 23.24
CA GLU A 515 -38.70 -7.35 24.40
C GLU A 515 -38.18 -8.05 25.66
N PHE A 516 -37.35 -7.35 26.44
CA PHE A 516 -36.72 -7.83 27.66
C PHE A 516 -36.73 -6.77 28.76
N GLN A 517 -36.59 -7.20 30.01
CA GLN A 517 -36.10 -6.31 31.07
C GLN A 517 -34.59 -6.08 30.93
N THR A 518 -34.11 -4.89 31.27
CA THR A 518 -32.71 -4.46 31.10
C THR A 518 -31.68 -5.46 31.67
N VAL A 519 -31.90 -5.97 32.90
CA VAL A 519 -31.01 -6.96 33.55
C VAL A 519 -31.12 -8.33 32.88
N ALA A 520 -32.32 -8.75 32.49
CA ALA A 520 -32.53 -10.04 31.81
C ALA A 520 -31.87 -10.06 30.42
N LEU A 521 -31.92 -8.95 29.69
CA LEU A 521 -31.22 -8.77 28.42
C LEU A 521 -29.70 -8.86 28.58
N HIS A 522 -29.15 -8.24 29.62
CA HIS A 522 -27.71 -8.35 29.91
C HIS A 522 -27.30 -9.79 30.22
N GLN A 523 -28.09 -10.50 31.03
CA GLN A 523 -27.83 -11.89 31.38
C GLN A 523 -27.95 -12.83 30.17
N SER A 524 -28.91 -12.61 29.28
CA SER A 524 -29.07 -13.42 28.07
C SER A 524 -27.88 -13.26 27.11
N MET A 525 -27.29 -12.06 27.04
CA MET A 525 -26.08 -11.83 26.24
C MET A 525 -24.82 -12.49 26.85
N LEU A 526 -24.74 -12.60 28.18
CA LEU A 526 -23.64 -13.32 28.84
C LEU A 526 -23.80 -14.85 28.80
N ARG A 527 -25.02 -15.35 28.59
CA ARG A 527 -25.36 -16.78 28.53
C ARG A 527 -26.29 -17.05 27.33
N PRO A 528 -25.77 -16.97 26.09
CA PRO A 528 -26.60 -16.99 24.89
C PRO A 528 -27.20 -18.36 24.54
N GLU A 529 -26.87 -19.43 25.25
CA GLU A 529 -27.33 -20.80 24.91
C GLU A 529 -28.84 -21.01 25.11
N THR A 530 -29.53 -20.11 25.84
CA THR A 530 -30.95 -20.25 26.18
C THR A 530 -31.92 -19.50 25.26
N ILE A 531 -31.46 -18.52 24.47
CA ILE A 531 -32.30 -17.64 23.65
C ILE A 531 -31.55 -17.38 22.33
N GLY A 532 -32.25 -17.41 21.19
CA GLY A 532 -31.64 -17.18 19.88
C GLY A 532 -30.76 -15.92 19.84
N LYS A 533 -29.67 -15.95 19.06
CA LYS A 533 -28.71 -14.84 19.00
C LYS A 533 -29.31 -13.63 18.25
N PRO A 534 -29.30 -12.42 18.83
CA PRO A 534 -29.76 -11.21 18.15
C PRO A 534 -28.74 -10.70 17.14
N ASP A 535 -29.23 -9.98 16.13
CA ASP A 535 -28.41 -9.17 15.23
C ASP A 535 -28.16 -7.77 15.80
N LEU A 536 -29.06 -7.28 16.66
CA LEU A 536 -28.98 -5.97 17.31
C LEU A 536 -29.46 -6.05 18.76
N VAL A 537 -28.75 -5.38 19.66
CA VAL A 537 -29.15 -5.25 21.07
C VAL A 537 -29.43 -3.79 21.38
N ILE A 538 -30.59 -3.50 21.98
CA ILE A 538 -31.01 -2.16 22.39
C ILE A 538 -31.33 -2.13 23.89
N SER A 539 -30.82 -1.15 24.64
CA SER A 539 -31.15 -1.02 26.07
C SER A 539 -30.96 0.40 26.60
N SER A 540 -31.78 0.75 27.61
CA SER A 540 -31.65 1.97 28.40
C SER A 540 -30.64 1.85 29.55
N ALA A 541 -30.20 0.64 29.91
CA ALA A 541 -29.16 0.42 30.91
C ALA A 541 -27.77 0.56 30.28
N MET A 542 -27.33 1.82 30.15
CA MET A 542 -26.08 2.22 29.48
C MET A 542 -24.84 1.54 30.05
N ASP A 543 -24.78 1.39 31.38
CA ASP A 543 -23.71 0.72 32.10
C ASP A 543 -23.61 -0.77 31.73
N LEU A 544 -24.73 -1.49 31.71
CA LEU A 544 -24.78 -2.89 31.30
C LEU A 544 -24.38 -3.06 29.82
N GLN A 545 -24.72 -2.11 28.96
CA GLN A 545 -24.33 -2.14 27.55
C GLN A 545 -22.83 -1.86 27.37
N VAL A 546 -22.28 -0.87 28.09
CA VAL A 546 -20.83 -0.64 28.16
C VAL A 546 -20.10 -1.88 28.69
N ASN A 547 -20.68 -2.61 29.65
CA ASN A 547 -20.12 -3.87 30.13
C ASN A 547 -19.99 -4.94 29.03
N LEU A 548 -21.06 -5.17 28.26
CA LEU A 548 -21.06 -6.15 27.17
C LEU A 548 -20.05 -5.76 26.07
N VAL A 549 -20.06 -4.49 25.67
CA VAL A 549 -19.14 -3.95 24.66
C VAL A 549 -17.69 -4.03 25.13
N ASN A 550 -17.41 -3.70 26.39
CA ASN A 550 -16.07 -3.76 26.97
C ASN A 550 -15.53 -5.21 27.05
N ARG A 551 -16.40 -6.19 27.31
CA ARG A 551 -16.09 -7.62 27.23
C ARG A 551 -15.85 -8.10 25.79
N GLY A 552 -16.03 -7.23 24.81
CA GLY A 552 -15.78 -7.53 23.41
C GLY A 552 -16.90 -8.33 22.76
N LEU A 553 -18.14 -8.21 23.23
CA LEU A 553 -19.29 -8.81 22.56
C LEU A 553 -19.79 -7.98 21.38
N ALA A 554 -19.36 -6.73 21.24
CA ALA A 554 -19.78 -5.83 20.17
C ALA A 554 -18.79 -5.79 19.00
N ARG A 555 -19.34 -5.59 17.80
CA ARG A 555 -18.59 -5.33 16.56
C ARG A 555 -18.49 -3.82 16.34
N ARG A 556 -17.34 -3.37 15.81
CA ARG A 556 -17.20 -2.01 15.29
C ARG A 556 -17.97 -1.84 14.00
N ILE A 557 -18.76 -0.78 13.93
CA ILE A 557 -19.47 -0.39 12.71
C ILE A 557 -18.99 0.97 12.24
N ARG A 558 -18.96 1.16 10.92
CA ARG A 558 -18.70 2.47 10.31
C ARG A 558 -20.04 3.06 9.92
N LEU A 559 -20.41 4.18 10.52
CA LEU A 559 -21.60 4.93 10.14
C LEU A 559 -21.39 5.58 8.77
N ALA A 560 -22.49 5.83 8.06
CA ALA A 560 -22.45 6.54 6.78
C ALA A 560 -21.87 7.96 6.95
N PRO A 561 -21.18 8.51 5.94
CA PRO A 561 -20.69 9.88 5.97
C PRO A 561 -21.83 10.87 6.28
N GLY A 562 -21.60 11.79 7.22
CA GLY A 562 -22.60 12.78 7.67
C GLY A 562 -23.36 12.40 8.94
N ILE A 563 -23.32 11.13 9.37
CA ILE A 563 -23.90 10.70 10.65
C ILE A 563 -22.81 10.74 11.74
N ALA A 564 -22.91 11.72 12.64
CA ALA A 564 -21.98 11.91 13.75
C ALA A 564 -22.74 12.17 15.06
N PRO A 565 -23.07 11.13 15.83
CA PRO A 565 -23.69 11.32 17.15
C PRO A 565 -22.75 12.12 18.08
N PRO A 566 -23.30 12.86 19.07
CA PRO A 566 -22.50 13.58 20.04
C PRO A 566 -21.49 12.66 20.76
N PRO A 567 -20.29 13.17 21.15
CA PRO A 567 -19.26 12.35 21.77
C PRO A 567 -19.68 11.63 23.06
N TRP A 568 -20.68 12.16 23.79
CA TRP A 568 -21.20 11.51 25.00
C TRP A 568 -22.07 10.29 24.71
N ALA A 569 -22.63 10.20 23.50
CA ALA A 569 -23.57 9.18 23.05
C ALA A 569 -22.95 8.20 22.04
N SER A 570 -21.63 8.18 21.90
CA SER A 570 -20.95 7.21 21.03
C SER A 570 -19.68 6.73 21.69
N TRP A 571 -19.50 5.42 21.71
CA TRP A 571 -18.31 4.82 22.29
C TRP A 571 -17.72 3.80 21.33
N ARG A 572 -16.45 4.03 20.96
CA ARG A 572 -15.59 3.09 20.20
C ARG A 572 -16.07 2.71 18.82
N SER A 573 -17.08 3.39 18.29
CA SER A 573 -17.83 2.94 17.13
C SER A 573 -18.41 1.52 17.31
N GLU A 574 -18.60 1.10 18.57
CA GLU A 574 -19.17 -0.19 18.97
C GLU A 574 -20.54 0.01 19.61
N LEU A 575 -20.75 1.10 20.35
CA LEU A 575 -21.98 1.40 21.09
C LEU A 575 -22.48 2.82 20.78
N PHE A 576 -23.77 2.96 20.49
CA PHE A 576 -24.36 4.22 20.05
C PHE A 576 -25.66 4.52 20.80
N GLY A 577 -25.72 5.66 21.47
CA GLY A 577 -26.93 6.26 21.99
C GLY A 577 -27.71 6.95 20.88
N PHE A 578 -29.04 6.81 20.86
CA PHE A 578 -29.90 7.41 19.83
C PHE A 578 -31.05 8.26 20.38
N THR A 579 -31.20 8.36 21.71
CA THR A 579 -32.22 9.18 22.38
C THR A 579 -31.65 10.16 23.39
N PHE A 580 -32.43 11.17 23.77
CA PHE A 580 -32.13 12.11 24.86
C PHE A 580 -33.21 12.00 25.95
N GLU A 581 -33.00 11.17 26.97
CA GLU A 581 -34.05 10.84 27.95
C GLU A 581 -33.70 11.33 29.37
N PRO A 582 -34.25 12.50 29.79
CA PRO A 582 -33.99 13.03 31.13
C PRO A 582 -34.74 12.24 32.21
N ALA A 583 -34.08 12.07 33.35
CA ALA A 583 -34.69 11.66 34.61
C ALA A 583 -35.45 12.84 35.21
N ILE A 584 -36.71 12.63 35.57
CA ILE A 584 -37.60 13.68 36.07
C ILE A 584 -38.37 13.24 37.31
N VAL A 585 -39.01 14.21 37.96
CA VAL A 585 -40.08 13.95 38.93
C VAL A 585 -41.43 14.04 38.23
N VAL A 586 -42.24 13.00 38.40
CA VAL A 586 -43.67 13.03 38.05
C VAL A 586 -44.46 13.17 39.34
N TYR A 587 -45.40 14.09 39.41
CA TYR A 587 -46.17 14.36 40.63
C TYR A 587 -47.67 14.51 40.36
N ASP A 588 -48.48 14.20 41.37
CA ASP A 588 -49.92 14.47 41.34
C ASP A 588 -50.17 15.92 41.78
N LYS A 589 -50.69 16.75 40.87
CA LYS A 589 -51.03 18.16 41.12
C LYS A 589 -52.07 18.35 42.21
N ARG A 590 -52.86 17.32 42.53
CA ARG A 590 -53.80 17.33 43.68
C ARG A 590 -53.06 17.17 45.00
N ALA A 591 -51.93 16.47 44.97
CA ALA A 591 -51.12 16.17 46.15
C ALA A 591 -50.03 17.20 46.41
N ILE A 592 -49.46 17.85 45.38
CA ILE A 592 -48.39 18.86 45.48
C ILE A 592 -48.70 20.00 44.51
N SER A 593 -48.78 21.24 45.00
CA SER A 593 -48.99 22.41 44.14
C SER A 593 -47.68 22.88 43.49
N LYS A 594 -47.78 23.57 42.34
CA LYS A 594 -46.60 24.05 41.60
C LYS A 594 -45.68 24.98 42.42
N ARG A 595 -46.21 25.68 43.43
CA ARG A 595 -45.44 26.59 44.30
C ARG A 595 -44.66 25.87 45.39
N GLU A 596 -45.05 24.63 45.71
CA GLU A 596 -44.39 23.79 46.71
C GLU A 596 -43.24 22.96 46.12
N LEU A 597 -43.12 22.91 44.78
CA LEU A 597 -42.12 22.06 44.14
C LEU A 597 -40.70 22.53 44.53
N PRO A 598 -39.86 21.60 45.02
CA PRO A 598 -38.46 21.91 45.32
C PRO A 598 -37.70 22.29 44.05
N THR A 599 -36.69 23.15 44.15
CA THR A 599 -35.89 23.56 42.98
C THR A 599 -34.64 22.69 42.77
N SER A 600 -34.14 22.04 43.82
CA SER A 600 -32.95 21.18 43.78
C SER A 600 -33.17 19.84 44.48
N HIS A 601 -32.28 18.87 44.24
CA HIS A 601 -32.29 17.59 44.93
C HIS A 601 -32.16 17.73 46.46
N ARG A 602 -31.37 18.72 46.91
CA ARG A 602 -31.23 19.05 48.34
C ARG A 602 -32.52 19.59 48.93
N ASP A 603 -33.23 20.42 48.17
CA ASP A 603 -34.50 20.99 48.61
C ASP A 603 -35.60 19.92 48.60
N LEU A 604 -35.56 18.96 47.67
CA LEU A 604 -36.44 17.78 47.71
C LEU A 604 -36.24 16.97 48.99
N ALA A 605 -35.00 16.69 49.38
CA ALA A 605 -34.69 16.02 50.64
C ALA A 605 -35.26 16.76 51.85
N THR A 606 -35.15 18.11 51.87
CA THR A 606 -35.69 18.94 52.94
C THR A 606 -37.23 18.93 52.94
N PHE A 607 -37.83 19.10 51.77
CA PHE A 607 -39.27 19.10 51.55
C PHE A 607 -39.92 17.79 52.01
N VAL A 608 -39.34 16.65 51.65
CA VAL A 608 -39.84 15.33 52.08
C VAL A 608 -39.70 15.15 53.59
N ARG A 609 -38.57 15.56 54.18
CA ARG A 609 -38.33 15.46 55.62
C ARG A 609 -39.33 16.30 56.43
N GLU A 610 -39.67 17.50 55.95
CA GLU A 610 -40.63 18.40 56.61
C GLU A 610 -42.09 17.95 56.45
N ASN A 611 -42.37 17.10 55.45
CA ASN A 611 -43.70 16.63 55.10
C ASN A 611 -43.80 15.09 55.19
N GLU A 612 -43.06 14.47 56.10
CA GLU A 612 -42.91 13.00 56.18
C GLU A 612 -44.26 12.27 56.31
N GLU A 613 -45.17 12.76 57.16
CA GLU A 613 -46.51 12.19 57.33
C GLU A 613 -47.36 12.29 56.04
N ARG A 614 -47.25 13.40 55.30
CA ARG A 614 -47.99 13.62 54.03
C ARG A 614 -47.55 12.65 52.94
N PHE A 615 -46.26 12.26 52.96
CA PHE A 615 -45.64 11.44 51.93
C PHE A 615 -45.44 9.98 52.32
N ARG A 616 -45.80 9.58 53.55
CA ARG A 616 -45.64 8.20 54.03
C ARG A 616 -46.32 7.20 53.09
N GLY A 617 -45.54 6.29 52.49
CA GLY A 617 -46.00 5.27 51.55
C GLY A 617 -46.50 5.79 50.19
N ARG A 618 -46.25 7.07 49.89
CA ARG A 618 -46.74 7.78 48.69
C ARG A 618 -45.62 8.29 47.78
N ILE A 619 -44.38 7.89 48.00
CA ILE A 619 -43.26 8.18 47.11
C ILE A 619 -42.92 6.92 46.32
N GLY A 620 -42.73 7.05 45.01
CA GLY A 620 -42.30 5.94 44.13
C GLY A 620 -40.90 6.14 43.56
N SER A 621 -40.13 5.05 43.43
CA SER A 621 -38.92 5.02 42.60
C SER A 621 -38.64 3.61 42.09
N TYR A 622 -37.58 3.41 41.32
CA TYR A 622 -37.22 2.09 40.82
C TYR A 622 -36.74 1.16 41.93
N ASN A 623 -37.03 -0.14 41.76
CA ASN A 623 -36.25 -1.18 42.40
C ASN A 623 -34.91 -1.34 41.67
N ILE A 624 -33.84 -0.76 42.23
CA ILE A 624 -32.52 -0.75 41.57
C ILE A 624 -31.85 -2.14 41.49
N ARG A 625 -32.41 -3.16 42.15
CA ARG A 625 -31.95 -4.54 42.01
C ARG A 625 -32.44 -5.16 40.70
N ASP A 626 -33.67 -4.84 40.31
CA ASP A 626 -34.36 -5.46 39.17
C ASP A 626 -34.34 -4.54 37.94
N SER A 627 -34.23 -3.23 38.13
CA SER A 627 -34.18 -2.22 37.07
C SER A 627 -32.75 -1.73 36.83
N GLY A 628 -32.17 -2.09 35.68
CA GLY A 628 -30.85 -1.62 35.26
C GLY A 628 -30.79 -0.12 35.04
N VAL A 629 -31.86 0.49 34.48
CA VAL A 629 -31.93 1.96 34.33
C VAL A 629 -32.09 2.66 35.69
N GLY A 630 -32.85 2.06 36.62
CA GLY A 630 -32.94 2.57 37.99
C GLY A 630 -31.59 2.52 38.72
N TYR A 631 -30.85 1.42 38.55
CA TYR A 631 -29.49 1.29 39.06
C TYR A 631 -28.54 2.33 38.45
N LEU A 632 -28.61 2.52 37.13
CA LEU A 632 -27.86 3.54 36.42
C LEU A 632 -28.12 4.93 37.03
N TYR A 633 -29.37 5.37 37.14
CA TYR A 633 -29.66 6.69 37.74
C TYR A 633 -29.16 6.82 39.18
N ALA A 634 -29.42 5.81 40.03
CA ALA A 634 -28.98 5.86 41.42
C ALA A 634 -27.46 5.97 41.57
N THR A 635 -26.70 5.28 40.72
CA THR A 635 -25.23 5.33 40.74
C THR A 635 -24.70 6.63 40.17
N GLN A 636 -25.32 7.17 39.11
CA GLN A 636 -24.96 8.46 38.52
C GLN A 636 -25.30 9.65 39.43
N ASP A 637 -26.42 9.59 40.18
CA ASP A 637 -26.75 10.59 41.21
C ASP A 637 -25.68 10.59 42.30
N SER A 638 -25.22 9.40 42.70
CA SER A 638 -24.17 9.25 43.73
C SER A 638 -22.83 9.85 43.31
N LEU A 639 -22.58 10.04 42.00
CA LEU A 639 -21.43 10.76 41.49
C LEU A 639 -21.54 12.28 41.61
N GLN A 640 -22.76 12.83 41.67
CA GLN A 640 -22.97 14.27 41.78
C GLN A 640 -22.61 14.81 43.18
N GLY A 641 -22.66 13.94 44.19
CA GLY A 641 -22.08 14.22 45.49
C GLY A 641 -22.72 13.44 46.64
N PRO A 642 -22.21 13.63 47.87
CA PRO A 642 -22.67 12.90 49.06
C PRO A 642 -24.16 13.10 49.40
N GLN A 643 -24.76 14.19 48.91
CA GLN A 643 -26.16 14.55 49.13
C GLN A 643 -27.13 13.54 48.50
N ALA A 644 -26.74 12.87 47.41
CA ALA A 644 -27.60 11.90 46.71
C ALA A 644 -27.92 10.68 47.56
N LEU A 645 -26.91 10.10 48.24
CA LEU A 645 -27.13 8.99 49.18
C LEU A 645 -28.05 9.41 50.34
N ARG A 646 -27.90 10.65 50.82
CA ARG A 646 -28.76 11.19 51.88
C ARG A 646 -30.20 11.40 51.40
N LEU A 647 -30.40 11.80 50.16
CA LEU A 647 -31.73 11.89 49.54
C LEU A 647 -32.40 10.52 49.56
N PHE A 648 -31.73 9.46 49.08
CA PHE A 648 -32.30 8.10 49.12
C PHE A 648 -32.63 7.63 50.54
N GLU A 649 -31.81 7.95 51.54
CA GLU A 649 -32.11 7.65 52.94
C GLU A 649 -33.38 8.35 53.43
N ILE A 650 -33.57 9.63 53.08
CA ILE A 650 -34.76 10.39 53.46
C ILE A 650 -36.01 9.86 52.75
N LEU A 651 -35.92 9.60 51.44
CA LEU A 651 -37.02 9.00 50.69
C LEU A 651 -37.38 7.63 51.26
N GLY A 652 -36.39 6.79 51.54
CA GLY A 652 -36.57 5.45 52.13
C GLY A 652 -37.26 5.48 53.50
N ARG A 653 -36.93 6.45 54.36
CA ARG A 653 -37.55 6.62 55.68
C ARG A 653 -39.06 6.86 55.62
N THR A 654 -39.56 7.48 54.55
CA THR A 654 -41.00 7.68 54.35
C THR A 654 -41.74 6.43 53.86
N GLY A 655 -41.07 5.27 53.74
CA GLY A 655 -41.66 4.06 53.18
C GLY A 655 -41.84 4.14 51.66
N MET A 656 -40.84 4.66 50.95
CA MET A 656 -40.83 4.72 49.48
C MET A 656 -41.15 3.36 48.86
N LYS A 657 -42.12 3.34 47.93
CA LYS A 657 -42.49 2.17 47.14
C LYS A 657 -41.55 2.01 45.95
N THR A 658 -41.20 0.78 45.65
CA THR A 658 -40.29 0.44 44.55
C THR A 658 -41.05 -0.28 43.43
N TYR A 659 -40.68 0.02 42.19
CA TYR A 659 -41.33 -0.51 40.98
C TYR A 659 -40.30 -1.05 39.98
N CYS A 660 -40.69 -1.97 39.12
CA CYS A 660 -39.83 -2.42 38.01
C CYS A 660 -39.69 -1.34 36.94
N CYS A 661 -40.78 -0.61 36.69
CA CYS A 661 -41.04 -0.03 35.38
C CYS A 661 -41.61 1.39 35.49
N THR A 662 -41.27 2.24 34.51
CA THR A 662 -41.69 3.65 34.43
C THR A 662 -43.20 3.80 34.37
N SER A 663 -43.84 2.99 33.51
CA SER A 663 -45.28 2.98 33.25
C SER A 663 -46.08 2.76 34.54
N ASP A 664 -45.67 1.81 35.39
CA ASP A 664 -46.34 1.52 36.66
C ASP A 664 -46.27 2.70 37.63
N MET A 665 -45.12 3.36 37.73
CA MET A 665 -44.95 4.53 38.60
C MET A 665 -45.78 5.72 38.13
N VAL A 666 -45.81 5.97 36.81
CA VAL A 666 -46.61 7.05 36.24
C VAL A 666 -48.09 6.76 36.43
N ALA A 667 -48.53 5.52 36.20
CA ALA A 667 -49.91 5.11 36.40
C ALA A 667 -50.35 5.19 37.87
N ALA A 668 -49.51 4.77 38.83
CA ALA A 668 -49.77 4.90 40.26
C ALA A 668 -49.84 6.37 40.70
N THR A 669 -48.99 7.24 40.14
CA THR A 669 -49.07 8.68 40.36
C THR A 669 -50.36 9.28 39.76
N ALA A 670 -50.77 8.83 38.58
CA ALA A 670 -52.01 9.25 37.96
C ALA A 670 -53.24 8.84 38.79
N ARG A 671 -53.23 7.65 39.41
CA ARG A 671 -54.31 7.21 40.30
C ARG A 671 -54.31 7.94 41.66
N GLY A 672 -53.27 8.72 41.97
CA GLY A 672 -53.10 9.43 43.24
C GLY A 672 -52.58 8.56 44.38
N GLU A 673 -52.21 7.31 44.09
CA GLU A 673 -51.56 6.38 45.04
C GLU A 673 -50.19 6.90 45.46
N LEU A 674 -49.49 7.56 44.53
CA LEU A 674 -48.24 8.27 44.78
C LEU A 674 -48.48 9.78 44.71
N ALA A 675 -47.88 10.52 45.65
CA ALA A 675 -47.79 11.98 45.58
C ALA A 675 -46.78 12.41 44.51
N PHE A 676 -45.64 11.71 44.43
CA PHE A 676 -44.69 11.84 43.33
C PHE A 676 -43.85 10.57 43.16
N ALA A 677 -43.26 10.44 41.98
CA ALA A 677 -42.31 9.41 41.62
C ALA A 677 -41.00 10.07 41.13
N PHE A 678 -39.86 9.57 41.62
CA PHE A 678 -38.54 10.16 41.45
C PHE A 678 -37.66 9.34 40.48
N ASN A 679 -36.84 10.04 39.69
CA ASN A 679 -35.99 9.48 38.62
C ASN A 679 -36.76 8.75 37.52
N ILE A 680 -37.91 9.26 37.11
CA ILE A 680 -38.74 8.69 36.06
C ILE A 680 -38.17 9.06 34.70
N ILE A 681 -38.19 8.12 33.76
CA ILE A 681 -37.85 8.41 32.35
C ILE A 681 -38.89 9.39 31.79
N GLY A 682 -38.46 10.62 31.51
CA GLY A 682 -39.38 11.73 31.23
C GLY A 682 -40.20 11.62 29.95
N THR A 683 -39.70 10.92 28.94
CA THR A 683 -40.39 10.67 27.66
C THR A 683 -41.72 9.93 27.82
N TYR A 684 -41.73 8.87 28.63
CA TYR A 684 -42.95 8.09 28.92
C TYR A 684 -43.93 8.88 29.76
N ALA A 685 -43.40 9.63 30.74
CA ALA A 685 -44.21 10.48 31.59
C ALA A 685 -44.88 11.62 30.81
N ALA A 686 -44.18 12.21 29.83
CA ALA A 686 -44.70 13.30 29.01
C ALA A 686 -45.91 12.84 28.17
N SER A 687 -45.80 11.71 27.49
CA SER A 687 -46.90 11.14 26.70
C SER A 687 -48.15 10.85 27.55
N LEU A 688 -47.99 10.33 28.77
CA LEU A 688 -49.09 10.09 29.69
C LEU A 688 -49.66 11.39 30.31
N ALA A 689 -48.83 12.41 30.53
CA ALA A 689 -49.26 13.70 31.06
C ALA A 689 -50.14 14.49 30.08
N GLU A 690 -50.03 14.24 28.77
CA GLU A 690 -50.93 14.84 27.76
C GLU A 690 -52.38 14.40 27.94
N THR A 691 -52.60 13.16 28.37
CA THR A 691 -53.93 12.57 28.58
C THR A 691 -54.40 12.63 30.04
N SER A 692 -53.53 13.03 30.99
CA SER A 692 -53.80 13.08 32.43
C SER A 692 -53.54 14.47 33.02
N PRO A 693 -54.52 15.40 33.09
CA PRO A 693 -54.29 16.81 33.40
C PRO A 693 -53.78 17.07 34.83
N HIS A 694 -54.04 16.16 35.76
CA HIS A 694 -53.54 16.21 37.14
C HIS A 694 -52.11 15.68 37.29
N LEU A 695 -51.51 15.08 36.28
CA LEU A 695 -50.07 14.78 36.29
C LEU A 695 -49.27 16.04 35.99
N GLY A 696 -48.25 16.29 36.82
CA GLY A 696 -47.24 17.30 36.61
C GLY A 696 -45.87 16.69 36.39
N LEU A 697 -45.06 17.36 35.58
CA LEU A 697 -43.67 17.01 35.31
C LEU A 697 -42.79 18.10 35.93
N HIS A 698 -41.69 17.70 36.53
CA HIS A 698 -40.79 18.62 37.21
C HIS A 698 -39.33 18.24 36.96
N PHE A 699 -38.56 19.25 36.53
CA PHE A 699 -37.10 19.22 36.41
C PHE A 699 -36.50 20.10 37.49
N PHE A 700 -35.35 19.69 38.01
CA PHE A 700 -34.58 20.47 38.96
C PHE A 700 -33.71 21.52 38.25
N GLU A 701 -33.30 22.55 38.99
CA GLU A 701 -32.40 23.59 38.51
C GLU A 701 -30.91 23.24 38.71
N ASP A 702 -30.58 22.28 39.58
CA ASP A 702 -29.20 21.86 39.86
C ASP A 702 -28.65 20.93 38.78
N TYR A 703 -29.27 19.76 38.60
CA TYR A 703 -28.97 18.84 37.51
C TYR A 703 -30.16 17.92 37.23
N ASN A 704 -30.20 17.34 36.05
CA ASN A 704 -31.14 16.31 35.64
C ASN A 704 -30.35 15.33 34.77
N LEU A 705 -30.18 14.10 35.24
CA LEU A 705 -29.45 13.09 34.49
C LEU A 705 -30.14 12.80 33.18
N VAL A 706 -29.39 12.69 32.10
CA VAL A 706 -29.91 12.31 30.78
C VAL A 706 -29.27 11.00 30.36
N MET A 707 -30.10 9.97 30.22
CA MET A 707 -29.67 8.71 29.64
C MET A 707 -29.97 8.69 28.13
N SER A 708 -29.33 7.76 27.43
CA SER A 708 -29.64 7.46 26.05
C SER A 708 -29.92 5.98 25.94
N ARG A 709 -30.95 5.61 25.19
CA ARG A 709 -31.09 4.22 24.71
C ARG A 709 -29.93 3.95 23.79
N THR A 710 -29.21 2.89 24.09
CA THR A 710 -28.02 2.50 23.36
C THR A 710 -28.28 1.27 22.51
N ALA A 711 -27.58 1.20 21.39
CA ALA A 711 -27.65 0.10 20.44
C ALA A 711 -26.22 -0.37 20.08
N PHE A 712 -26.02 -1.68 20.00
CA PHE A 712 -24.80 -2.27 19.44
C PHE A 712 -25.08 -3.54 18.63
N VAL A 713 -24.18 -3.83 17.69
CA VAL A 713 -24.22 -5.06 16.88
C VAL A 713 -23.34 -6.12 17.55
N PRO A 714 -23.89 -7.28 17.98
CA PRO A 714 -23.08 -8.38 18.50
C PRO A 714 -22.05 -8.88 17.48
N LYS A 715 -20.88 -9.34 17.94
CA LYS A 715 -19.81 -9.88 17.05
C LYS A 715 -20.26 -11.10 16.26
N ASP A 716 -21.16 -11.88 16.81
CA ASP A 716 -21.71 -13.12 16.26
C ASP A 716 -23.12 -12.93 15.64
N ALA A 717 -23.51 -11.68 15.36
CA ALA A 717 -24.71 -11.36 14.59
C ALA A 717 -24.70 -12.05 13.22
N LYS A 718 -25.86 -12.57 12.79
CA LYS A 718 -26.02 -13.22 11.48
C LYS A 718 -26.09 -12.20 10.35
N ASN A 719 -26.75 -11.07 10.61
CA ASN A 719 -26.95 -9.98 9.64
C ASN A 719 -26.30 -8.67 10.13
N PRO A 720 -24.97 -8.62 10.32
CA PRO A 720 -24.31 -7.49 10.96
C PRO A 720 -24.39 -6.20 10.14
N ASP A 721 -24.38 -6.29 8.81
CA ASP A 721 -24.45 -5.11 7.94
C ASP A 721 -25.86 -4.50 7.95
N LEU A 722 -26.90 -5.35 8.05
CA LEU A 722 -28.29 -4.92 8.21
C LEU A 722 -28.54 -4.29 9.58
N ALA A 723 -27.98 -4.85 10.65
CA ALA A 723 -28.04 -4.27 11.99
C ALA A 723 -27.30 -2.93 12.05
N ALA A 724 -26.15 -2.81 11.39
CA ALA A 724 -25.43 -1.55 11.25
C ALA A 724 -26.23 -0.51 10.46
N ALA A 725 -26.96 -0.94 9.41
CA ALA A 725 -27.87 -0.09 8.67
C ALA A 725 -29.04 0.40 9.54
N PHE A 726 -29.58 -0.45 10.43
CA PHE A 726 -30.62 -0.04 11.39
C PHE A 726 -30.11 1.00 12.39
N ILE A 727 -28.91 0.83 12.96
CA ILE A 727 -28.29 1.87 13.81
C ILE A 727 -28.07 3.16 13.01
N GLY A 728 -27.56 3.04 11.78
CA GLY A 728 -27.41 4.18 10.87
C GLY A 728 -28.73 4.90 10.61
N PHE A 729 -29.83 4.16 10.46
CA PHE A 729 -31.18 4.71 10.32
C PHE A 729 -31.63 5.44 11.60
N LEU A 730 -31.48 4.83 12.78
CA LEU A 730 -31.83 5.47 14.06
C LEU A 730 -31.12 6.82 14.25
N LEU A 731 -29.87 6.93 13.80
CA LEU A 731 -29.04 8.14 13.92
C LEU A 731 -29.19 9.10 12.73
N SER A 732 -29.87 8.70 11.66
CA SER A 732 -30.11 9.55 10.49
C SER A 732 -31.09 10.68 10.80
N GLU A 733 -31.07 11.75 10.00
CA GLU A 733 -32.03 12.85 10.13
C GLU A 733 -33.49 12.35 10.06
N ASP A 734 -33.78 11.40 9.16
CA ASP A 734 -35.10 10.78 9.04
C ASP A 734 -35.49 10.01 10.31
N GLY A 735 -34.59 9.17 10.83
CA GLY A 735 -34.85 8.39 12.04
C GLY A 735 -35.05 9.29 13.26
N GLN A 736 -34.23 10.32 13.41
CA GLN A 736 -34.37 11.32 14.48
C GLN A 736 -35.66 12.15 14.34
N ARG A 737 -36.12 12.42 13.11
CA ARG A 737 -37.41 13.07 12.85
C ARG A 737 -38.60 12.17 13.21
N ILE A 738 -38.52 10.86 12.92
CA ILE A 738 -39.55 9.89 13.32
C ILE A 738 -39.58 9.76 14.85
N ILE A 739 -38.42 9.68 15.49
CA ILE A 739 -38.31 9.71 16.96
C ILE A 739 -39.08 10.91 17.52
N LEU A 740 -38.86 12.10 16.97
CA LEU A 740 -39.51 13.32 17.42
C LEU A 740 -41.04 13.34 17.19
N LYS A 741 -41.51 12.86 16.05
CA LYS A 741 -42.90 13.06 15.61
C LYS A 741 -43.84 11.91 15.94
N ASP A 742 -43.35 10.68 15.80
CA ASP A 742 -44.18 9.49 15.72
C ASP A 742 -43.95 8.54 16.91
N THR A 743 -43.01 8.85 17.81
CA THR A 743 -42.69 8.04 19.00
C THR A 743 -42.78 8.88 20.27
N PRO A 744 -42.94 8.26 21.46
CA PRO A 744 -42.85 8.97 22.74
C PRO A 744 -41.41 9.35 23.13
N LEU A 745 -40.40 8.93 22.34
CA LEU A 745 -38.99 9.15 22.64
C LEU A 745 -38.55 10.57 22.26
N LEU A 746 -37.37 10.98 22.73
CA LEU A 746 -36.78 12.27 22.38
C LEU A 746 -35.54 12.08 21.50
N PRO A 747 -35.37 12.90 20.44
CA PRO A 747 -34.22 12.82 19.56
C PRO A 747 -32.93 13.17 20.33
N LEU A 748 -31.83 12.55 19.92
CA LEU A 748 -30.51 12.67 20.53
C LEU A 748 -30.01 14.11 20.60
N THR A 749 -30.36 14.92 19.60
CA THR A 749 -30.16 16.36 19.60
C THR A 749 -31.53 17.04 19.72
N PRO A 750 -31.74 17.92 20.72
CA PRO A 750 -32.99 18.66 20.84
C PRO A 750 -33.33 19.40 19.55
N ALA A 751 -34.61 19.35 19.14
CA ALA A 751 -35.08 20.03 17.95
C ALA A 751 -34.83 21.55 18.05
N PRO A 752 -34.52 22.24 16.93
CA PRO A 752 -34.36 23.69 16.92
C PRO A 752 -35.63 24.41 17.39
N GLU A 753 -36.79 23.88 16.98
CA GLU A 753 -38.10 24.37 17.38
C GLU A 753 -38.81 23.29 18.21
N PRO A 754 -39.11 23.55 19.49
CA PRO A 754 -39.73 22.57 20.36
C PRO A 754 -41.22 22.40 20.02
N THR A 755 -41.65 21.15 19.87
CA THR A 755 -43.03 20.81 19.48
C THR A 755 -43.96 20.64 20.69
N SER A 756 -43.40 20.35 21.87
CA SER A 756 -44.13 20.16 23.12
C SER A 756 -43.75 21.19 24.20
N SER A 757 -44.57 21.31 25.27
CA SER A 757 -44.18 22.09 26.46
C SER A 757 -42.99 21.47 27.20
N PHE A 758 -42.85 20.14 27.12
CA PHE A 758 -41.75 19.40 27.71
C PHE A 758 -40.41 19.75 27.03
N GLU A 759 -40.36 19.74 25.70
CA GLU A 759 -39.19 20.15 24.93
C GLU A 759 -38.83 21.63 25.15
N ARG A 760 -39.82 22.52 25.26
CA ARG A 760 -39.57 23.93 25.60
C ARG A 760 -38.84 24.06 26.92
N GLN A 761 -39.26 23.31 27.94
CA GLN A 761 -38.60 23.35 29.25
C GLN A 761 -37.17 22.81 29.20
N ILE A 762 -36.92 21.74 28.44
CA ILE A 762 -35.56 21.22 28.20
C ILE A 762 -34.69 22.28 27.51
N ARG A 763 -35.23 22.93 26.48
CA ARG A 763 -34.53 23.98 25.74
C ARG A 763 -34.25 25.21 26.61
N ASP A 764 -35.17 25.60 27.48
CA ASP A 764 -35.03 26.81 28.27
C ASP A 764 -34.08 26.60 29.48
N GLN A 765 -33.85 25.35 29.89
CA GLN A 765 -32.97 24.96 31.00
C GLN A 765 -31.70 24.22 30.53
N ARG A 766 -31.07 24.60 29.40
CA ARG A 766 -29.93 23.85 28.79
C ARG A 766 -28.76 23.54 29.72
N GLY A 767 -28.56 24.32 30.79
CA GLY A 767 -27.49 24.12 31.77
C GLY A 767 -27.78 23.09 32.86
N ALA A 768 -29.04 22.68 33.02
CA ALA A 768 -29.46 21.77 34.08
C ALA A 768 -29.54 20.30 33.62
N PHE A 769 -29.20 19.97 32.37
CA PHE A 769 -29.24 18.60 31.85
C PHE A 769 -27.83 18.03 31.75
N LEU A 770 -27.61 16.89 32.41
CA LEU A 770 -26.32 16.23 32.49
C LEU A 770 -26.35 14.87 31.76
N PRO A 771 -25.89 14.81 30.49
CA PRO A 771 -25.79 13.55 29.78
C PRO A 771 -24.80 12.59 30.42
N ILE A 772 -25.27 11.37 30.68
CA ILE A 772 -24.44 10.27 31.11
C ILE A 772 -23.56 9.86 29.93
N ARG A 773 -22.24 9.91 30.10
CA ARG A 773 -21.30 9.64 29.01
C ARG A 773 -21.05 8.13 28.89
N LEU A 774 -21.02 7.63 27.66
CA LEU A 774 -20.58 6.25 27.38
C LEU A 774 -19.06 6.15 27.52
N THR A 775 -18.59 5.78 28.71
CA THR A 775 -17.17 5.60 29.02
C THR A 775 -16.94 4.39 29.94
N PRO A 776 -15.71 3.88 30.06
CA PRO A 776 -15.31 2.94 31.10
C PRO A 776 -15.72 3.33 32.53
N GLY A 777 -15.94 4.62 32.81
CA GLY A 777 -16.45 5.10 34.11
C GLY A 777 -17.73 4.40 34.57
N LEU A 778 -18.60 4.01 33.63
CA LEU A 778 -19.83 3.27 33.93
C LEU A 778 -19.59 1.84 34.44
N LEU A 779 -18.40 1.29 34.28
CA LEU A 779 -18.04 -0.03 34.80
C LEU A 779 -17.77 -0.01 36.31
N THR A 780 -17.47 1.16 36.88
CA THR A 780 -17.04 1.29 38.29
C THR A 780 -18.07 0.71 39.26
N TYR A 781 -19.35 1.04 39.07
CA TYR A 781 -20.44 0.52 39.90
C TYR A 781 -20.98 -0.84 39.45
N LEU A 782 -20.44 -1.42 38.37
CA LEU A 782 -20.70 -2.79 37.98
C LEU A 782 -19.67 -3.78 38.51
N ASP A 783 -18.59 -3.27 39.11
CA ASP A 783 -17.68 -4.04 39.95
C ASP A 783 -18.45 -4.81 41.01
N ASP A 784 -18.16 -6.11 41.17
CA ASP A 784 -18.93 -7.00 42.02
C ASP A 784 -18.93 -6.56 43.50
N LEU A 785 -17.79 -6.07 44.01
CA LEU A 785 -17.67 -5.60 45.38
C LEU A 785 -18.46 -4.30 45.57
N LYS A 786 -18.17 -3.29 44.74
CA LYS A 786 -18.81 -1.97 44.84
C LYS A 786 -20.32 -2.04 44.61
N ARG A 787 -20.77 -2.89 43.69
CA ARG A 787 -22.19 -3.13 43.43
C ARG A 787 -22.90 -3.74 44.64
N ARG A 788 -22.30 -4.76 45.28
CA ARG A 788 -22.88 -5.38 46.48
C ARG A 788 -23.01 -4.38 47.62
N GLU A 789 -21.96 -3.59 47.86
CA GLU A 789 -21.95 -2.56 48.90
C GLU A 789 -23.02 -1.49 48.63
N PHE A 790 -23.10 -1.00 47.39
CA PHE A 790 -24.09 0.01 46.99
C PHE A 790 -25.54 -0.49 47.15
N LEU A 791 -25.84 -1.69 46.66
CA LEU A 791 -27.17 -2.30 46.80
C LEU A 791 -27.54 -2.54 48.26
N SER A 792 -26.59 -3.01 49.08
CA SER A 792 -26.80 -3.24 50.52
C SER A 792 -27.09 -1.92 51.27
N ALA A 793 -26.34 -0.87 50.96
CA ALA A 793 -26.56 0.46 51.54
C ALA A 793 -27.94 1.02 51.17
N TRP A 794 -28.35 0.86 49.91
CA TRP A 794 -29.67 1.28 49.44
C TRP A 794 -30.80 0.47 50.09
N GLU A 795 -30.69 -0.86 50.20
CA GLU A 795 -31.70 -1.69 50.86
C GLU A 795 -31.84 -1.38 52.36
N THR A 796 -30.72 -1.08 53.02
CA THR A 796 -30.72 -0.65 54.43
C THR A 796 -31.46 0.66 54.62
N SER A 797 -31.35 1.58 53.65
CA SER A 797 -32.04 2.87 53.66
C SER A 797 -33.57 2.70 53.56
N LEU A 798 -34.05 1.69 52.82
CA LEU A 798 -35.47 1.36 52.69
C LEU A 798 -36.09 0.64 53.90
N ARG A 799 -35.30 -0.18 54.63
CA ARG A 799 -35.83 -1.09 55.67
C ARG A 799 -35.94 -0.47 57.07
N ARG A 800 -35.42 0.74 57.28
CA ARG A 800 -35.26 1.33 58.62
C ARG A 800 -36.58 1.54 59.38
N ASP A 801 -37.72 1.56 58.69
CA ASP A 801 -39.05 1.76 59.30
C ASP A 801 -39.76 0.45 59.75
N ARG A 802 -39.33 -0.72 59.25
CA ARG A 802 -39.95 -2.01 59.66
C ARG A 802 -39.58 -2.47 61.07
N ARG A 803 -38.53 -1.92 61.68
CA ARG A 803 -38.13 -2.26 63.06
C ARG A 803 -38.84 -1.43 64.14
N SER A 804 -39.48 -0.30 63.80
CA SER A 804 -40.20 0.51 64.79
C SER A 804 -41.63 0.00 65.03
N SER A 805 -42.20 -0.75 64.08
CA SER A 805 -43.61 -1.18 64.08
C SER A 805 -43.85 -2.61 64.58
N SER A 806 -42.80 -3.39 64.92
CA SER A 806 -42.94 -4.77 65.42
C SER A 806 -42.57 -4.97 66.91
N SER A 807 -42.42 -3.90 67.70
CA SER A 807 -42.08 -4.00 69.13
C SER A 807 -43.28 -3.85 70.09
N LEU A 808 -44.50 -3.78 69.57
CA LEU A 808 -45.72 -3.80 70.37
C LEU A 808 -46.52 -5.02 69.97
N LEU A 809 -46.20 -6.18 70.57
CA LEU A 809 -47.07 -7.33 70.82
C LEU A 809 -46.18 -8.47 71.39
N GLU A 810 -45.67 -8.28 72.61
CA GLU A 810 -45.38 -9.43 73.48
C GLU A 810 -46.70 -9.80 74.17
N PRO A 811 -47.20 -11.04 74.07
CA PRO A 811 -48.21 -11.53 74.99
C PRO A 811 -47.51 -11.86 76.31
N SER A 812 -47.91 -11.18 77.38
CA SER A 812 -47.57 -11.63 78.73
C SER A 812 -48.18 -13.00 78.97
N ALA A 813 -47.38 -14.01 79.28
CA ALA A 813 -47.84 -15.23 79.93
C ALA A 813 -46.79 -15.72 80.93
N ARG A 814 -47.23 -15.79 82.19
CA ARG A 814 -46.69 -16.70 83.20
C ARG A 814 -47.06 -18.13 82.85
#